data_AF-A0A8B6G2P4-F1
#
_entry.id   AF-A0A8B6G2P4-F1
#
_cell.length_a   1.000
_cell.length_b   1.000
_cell.length_c   1.000
_cell.angle_alpha   90.00
_cell.angle_beta   90.00
_cell.angle_gamma   90.00
#
_symmetry.space_group_name_H-M   'P 1'
#
loop_
_entity.id
_entity.type
_entity.pdbx_description
1 polymer ?
#
loop_
_entity_poly.entity_id
_entity_poly.type
_entity_poly.pdbx_seq_one_letter_code
_entity_poly.pdbx_strand_id
1 'polypeptide(L)'
;MYSAQYVTTSVYYDGMNNLREKYELLIRHILEKVNHDLLDLKTIFVLACGIGCLEVVAYLLENINHDQLDAKKAVNDLYRSVCNDDDYYDVIRNLRKTYDPLIRHILEKVNHDLLDLKTIFVLAWRIGCLEVVAYLLENINHDQLDAKKAVNDLYRSVCDDDDYYKCIDNLRDTYDPLIRHILEKVNHDLLDLKTIFHLACRIGCLEAVTYLLNKKDHTTLDLMGAVKKLCYPSINEDTDDEFWYVSSNEAVTKLLLPRVKVDILDVEVLLNVACRKEWLDIVRWLVENVAHSMFDIDTSMNVLMLHSTENNLAIFKLLLENISQSLFNIRSVIEQASRLNHTEKVLWILQTKDNTLFDIKYVMNEACRNSNLLLIKYVMENIDRKCFDVRSAMNKVCRSSKTNSLGAVKWLFENIPHNMLDLEKAMNNACRYDNVLVVEWFWNNLDRKLFNVKSAWNNACYNCNEALLSYLLNNMDKNMLNKSKALSQACKSIQEGYKIISLLFKEPNMNTPENCKQVLTEACVNCNRNVVTWLMSHTDIQPLVYKETLIDTIKATVNMANNRDKFDRISIVQLMLEHDSIRKFRQNDMSEVMEAVSSFGQLDMVQRLWRNTDQSMFNMRAIVNTACESGQFEIVDWYLQNIELTNIDVQTVMLESCGYGWLTIVKLLWSKFEILMVDIRTSMDEACTYGRYEIVKFLLENVDSRLFDTKLVFEKACGYGWKDITLWLFDNIDNISIDLKSCMFEVCAQGRIEIAELLFSKYGANYFDVNILIGISCKNSDNAGVVVFLIDNFDLTQVHKDIIIRNACKYSWTEIVKLLTDVCKHNKNIMEEAMTNACKSGETEIVKLFLDKVDISLLGVNINMIISCQKGWDEIVSLLLERVDHSLFDFTGAMSEACHCGEADIVELLVQKVDNKFFNFENAIKEACQSHLNENLVLILLKYINNSTWDIEGMCKKARENGWRKVNSRLKRMSYNEN
;
A
#
# COMPACT_ATOMS: atom_id res chain seq x y z
N MET A 1 7.10 -30.20 -36.80
CA MET A 1 5.76 -30.71 -36.42
C MET A 1 5.53 -30.70 -34.91
N TYR A 2 6.45 -31.20 -34.06
CA TYR A 2 6.26 -31.16 -32.59
C TYR A 2 6.25 -29.75 -31.94
N SER A 3 6.63 -28.69 -32.66
CA SER A 3 6.49 -27.30 -32.20
C SER A 3 5.19 -26.61 -32.68
N ALA A 4 4.38 -27.24 -33.53
CA ALA A 4 3.24 -26.58 -34.18
C ALA A 4 2.00 -26.42 -33.27
N GLN A 5 1.86 -27.25 -32.23
CA GLN A 5 0.79 -27.12 -31.23
C GLN A 5 0.93 -25.88 -30.34
N TYR A 6 2.15 -25.34 -30.21
CA TYR A 6 2.41 -24.11 -29.42
C TYR A 6 2.23 -22.82 -30.23
N VAL A 7 2.15 -22.90 -31.57
CA VAL A 7 2.05 -21.72 -32.44
C VAL A 7 0.63 -21.16 -32.46
N THR A 8 -0.40 -21.98 -32.27
CA THR A 8 -1.81 -21.50 -32.24
C THR A 8 -2.13 -20.59 -31.06
N THR A 9 -1.31 -20.60 -30.00
CA THR A 9 -1.50 -19.79 -28.79
C THR A 9 -0.53 -18.61 -28.66
N SER A 10 0.50 -18.50 -29.51
CA SER A 10 1.61 -17.54 -29.31
C SER A 10 1.77 -16.48 -30.42
N VAL A 11 0.83 -16.40 -31.38
CA VAL A 11 0.94 -15.51 -32.55
C VAL A 11 0.45 -14.07 -32.31
N TYR A 12 -0.01 -13.73 -31.10
CA TYR A 12 -0.81 -12.51 -30.87
C TYR A 12 -0.10 -11.31 -30.24
N TYR A 13 1.21 -11.35 -30.01
CA TYR A 13 1.94 -10.17 -29.53
C TYR A 13 2.59 -9.38 -30.68
N ASP A 14 2.25 -8.10 -30.72
CA ASP A 14 2.56 -7.08 -31.72
C ASP A 14 4.03 -7.12 -32.18
N GLY A 15 4.27 -7.63 -33.40
CA GLY A 15 5.62 -7.77 -33.95
C GLY A 15 5.85 -8.81 -35.07
N MET A 16 4.80 -9.37 -35.70
CA MET A 16 4.95 -10.60 -36.50
C MET A 16 4.43 -10.60 -37.96
N ASN A 17 4.38 -9.46 -38.65
CA ASN A 17 4.24 -9.49 -40.13
C ASN A 17 5.37 -10.30 -40.81
N ASN A 18 6.57 -10.31 -40.22
CA ASN A 18 7.72 -11.08 -40.71
C ASN A 18 7.63 -12.60 -40.51
N LEU A 19 6.72 -13.10 -39.66
CA LEU A 19 6.56 -14.54 -39.40
C LEU A 19 5.44 -15.16 -40.24
N ARG A 20 4.37 -14.40 -40.53
CA ARG A 20 3.32 -14.83 -41.47
C ARG A 20 3.88 -15.21 -42.84
N GLU A 21 4.69 -14.33 -43.45
CA GLU A 21 5.33 -14.61 -44.75
C GLU A 21 6.27 -15.82 -44.72
N LYS A 22 7.00 -16.02 -43.62
CA LYS A 22 7.91 -17.17 -43.46
C LYS A 22 7.17 -18.48 -43.31
N TYR A 23 6.06 -18.50 -42.56
CA TYR A 23 5.23 -19.69 -42.43
C TYR A 23 4.47 -20.02 -43.71
N GLU A 24 4.00 -19.00 -44.44
CA GLU A 24 3.38 -19.21 -45.75
C GLU A 24 4.36 -19.82 -46.75
N LEU A 25 5.58 -19.29 -46.86
CA LEU A 25 6.64 -19.85 -47.71
C LEU A 25 7.00 -21.29 -47.29
N LEU A 26 7.06 -21.56 -45.99
CA LEU A 26 7.34 -22.89 -45.47
C LEU A 26 6.23 -23.88 -45.83
N ILE A 27 4.96 -23.50 -45.66
CA ILE A 27 3.82 -24.38 -45.99
C ILE A 27 3.78 -24.66 -47.49
N ARG A 28 4.01 -23.64 -48.34
CA ARG A 28 4.12 -23.83 -49.80
C ARG A 28 5.25 -24.79 -50.17
N HIS A 29 6.43 -24.60 -49.57
CA HIS A 29 7.57 -25.47 -49.83
C HIS A 29 7.29 -26.92 -49.41
N ILE A 30 6.60 -27.14 -48.29
CA ILE A 30 6.21 -28.47 -47.82
C ILE A 30 5.22 -29.12 -48.80
N LEU A 31 4.20 -28.38 -49.24
CA LEU A 31 3.19 -28.90 -50.18
C LEU A 31 3.77 -29.22 -51.57
N GLU A 32 4.77 -28.48 -52.04
CA GLU A 32 5.43 -28.72 -53.32
C GLU A 32 6.43 -29.88 -53.30
N LYS A 33 7.08 -30.14 -52.15
CA LYS A 33 8.26 -31.02 -52.06
C LYS A 33 8.00 -32.37 -51.40
N VAL A 34 6.90 -32.50 -50.65
CA VAL A 34 6.61 -33.69 -49.85
C VAL A 34 5.35 -34.37 -50.40
N ASN A 35 5.38 -35.70 -50.53
CA ASN A 35 4.21 -36.46 -50.97
C ASN A 35 3.04 -36.24 -49.99
N HIS A 36 1.88 -35.86 -50.52
CA HIS A 36 0.67 -35.57 -49.76
C HIS A 36 0.22 -36.74 -48.86
N ASP A 37 0.46 -37.98 -49.28
CA ASP A 37 0.13 -39.18 -48.49
C ASP A 37 0.93 -39.31 -47.17
N LEU A 38 2.05 -38.60 -47.05
CA LEU A 38 2.93 -38.60 -45.87
C LEU A 38 2.74 -37.36 -44.98
N LEU A 39 1.89 -36.42 -45.41
CA LEU A 39 1.63 -35.18 -44.69
C LEU A 39 0.36 -35.30 -43.85
N ASP A 40 0.40 -34.74 -42.64
CA ASP A 40 -0.82 -34.48 -41.87
C ASP A 40 -1.52 -33.25 -42.46
N LEU A 41 -2.19 -33.46 -43.60
CA LEU A 41 -2.91 -32.43 -44.36
C LEU A 41 -3.98 -31.73 -43.51
N LYS A 42 -4.55 -32.45 -42.54
CA LYS A 42 -5.50 -31.91 -41.57
C LYS A 42 -4.86 -30.83 -40.70
N THR A 43 -3.67 -31.09 -40.16
CA THR A 43 -2.93 -30.09 -39.36
C THR A 43 -2.48 -28.89 -40.21
N ILE A 44 -2.07 -29.12 -41.46
CA ILE A 44 -1.67 -28.05 -42.38
C ILE A 44 -2.87 -27.16 -42.72
N PHE A 45 -4.04 -27.75 -42.97
CA PHE A 45 -5.27 -27.02 -43.24
C PHE A 45 -5.71 -26.15 -42.06
N VAL A 46 -5.66 -26.68 -40.84
CA VAL A 46 -5.98 -25.92 -39.61
C VAL A 46 -4.99 -24.77 -39.39
N LEU A 47 -3.69 -24.98 -39.63
CA LEU A 47 -2.68 -23.92 -39.52
C LEU A 47 -2.85 -22.83 -40.58
N ALA A 48 -3.13 -23.20 -41.83
CA ALA A 48 -3.38 -22.26 -42.91
C ALA A 48 -4.63 -21.40 -42.66
N CYS A 49 -5.67 -22.01 -42.08
CA CYS A 49 -6.85 -21.31 -41.59
C CYS A 49 -6.52 -20.32 -40.46
N GLY A 50 -5.78 -20.74 -39.42
CA GLY A 50 -5.43 -19.87 -38.29
C GLY A 50 -4.49 -18.70 -38.63
N ILE A 51 -3.67 -18.81 -39.67
CA ILE A 51 -2.75 -17.75 -40.13
C ILE A 51 -3.42 -16.85 -41.21
N GLY A 52 -4.63 -17.19 -41.65
CA GLY A 52 -5.38 -16.46 -42.68
C GLY A 52 -4.73 -16.52 -44.07
N CYS A 53 -4.18 -17.66 -44.48
CA CYS A 53 -3.53 -17.84 -45.78
C CYS A 53 -4.53 -18.37 -46.84
N LEU A 54 -5.28 -17.45 -47.45
CA LEU A 54 -6.37 -17.74 -48.39
C LEU A 54 -5.98 -18.66 -49.55
N GLU A 55 -4.82 -18.43 -50.17
CA GLU A 55 -4.38 -19.18 -51.36
C GLU A 55 -4.08 -20.65 -51.04
N VAL A 56 -3.47 -20.93 -49.88
CA VAL A 56 -3.20 -22.30 -49.43
C VAL A 56 -4.50 -23.01 -49.06
N VAL A 57 -5.42 -22.32 -48.37
CA VAL A 57 -6.72 -22.92 -48.03
C VAL A 57 -7.52 -23.24 -49.29
N ALA A 58 -7.57 -22.34 -50.27
CA ALA A 58 -8.22 -22.58 -51.56
C ALA A 58 -7.58 -23.76 -52.30
N TYR A 59 -6.26 -23.83 -52.36
CA TYR A 59 -5.54 -24.94 -52.96
C TYR A 59 -5.88 -26.29 -52.29
N LEU A 60 -5.90 -26.34 -50.96
CA LEU A 60 -6.23 -27.57 -50.22
C LEU A 60 -7.69 -27.98 -50.42
N LEU A 61 -8.63 -27.02 -50.47
CA LEU A 61 -10.05 -27.29 -50.72
C LEU A 61 -10.31 -27.77 -52.16
N GLU A 62 -9.57 -27.26 -53.15
CA GLU A 62 -9.77 -27.63 -54.55
C GLU A 62 -9.09 -28.96 -54.94
N ASN A 63 -8.02 -29.35 -54.24
CA ASN A 63 -7.14 -30.43 -54.68
C ASN A 63 -7.09 -31.66 -53.73
N ILE A 64 -7.78 -31.64 -52.59
CA ILE A 64 -7.78 -32.76 -51.60
C ILE A 64 -9.23 -33.17 -51.29
N ASN A 65 -9.44 -34.47 -51.02
CA ASN A 65 -10.75 -34.98 -50.61
C ASN A 65 -11.19 -34.36 -49.26
N HIS A 66 -12.37 -33.75 -49.23
CA HIS A 66 -12.90 -33.06 -48.06
C HIS A 66 -13.04 -33.95 -46.82
N ASP A 67 -13.18 -35.28 -46.96
CA ASP A 67 -13.20 -36.20 -45.81
C ASP A 67 -11.85 -36.28 -45.07
N GLN A 68 -10.75 -35.95 -45.74
CA GLN A 68 -9.40 -35.90 -45.14
C GLN A 68 -9.12 -34.57 -44.42
N LEU A 69 -9.96 -33.56 -44.64
CA LEU A 69 -9.89 -32.25 -44.00
C LEU A 69 -10.95 -32.20 -42.90
N ASP A 70 -10.54 -32.06 -41.64
CA ASP A 70 -11.51 -31.92 -40.54
C ASP A 70 -12.09 -30.50 -40.55
N ALA A 71 -13.01 -30.25 -41.50
CA ALA A 71 -13.61 -28.95 -41.74
C ALA A 71 -14.31 -28.41 -40.49
N LYS A 72 -14.93 -29.30 -39.70
CA LYS A 72 -15.59 -28.95 -38.43
C LYS A 72 -14.59 -28.49 -37.37
N LYS A 73 -13.45 -29.17 -37.23
CA LYS A 73 -12.37 -28.72 -36.34
C LYS A 73 -11.74 -27.43 -36.85
N ALA A 74 -11.53 -27.29 -38.15
CA ALA A 74 -10.97 -26.08 -38.75
C ALA A 74 -11.85 -24.85 -38.48
N VAL A 75 -13.17 -24.97 -38.64
CA VAL A 75 -14.13 -23.90 -38.30
C VAL A 75 -14.10 -23.56 -36.80
N ASN A 76 -14.01 -24.57 -35.92
CA ASN A 76 -13.92 -24.36 -34.47
C ASN A 76 -12.58 -23.73 -34.03
N ASP A 77 -11.47 -24.11 -34.67
CA ASP A 77 -10.16 -23.52 -34.39
C ASP A 77 -10.07 -22.09 -34.98
N LEU A 78 -10.70 -21.84 -36.13
CA LEU A 78 -10.91 -20.48 -36.69
C LEU A 78 -11.71 -19.62 -35.69
N TYR A 79 -12.81 -20.16 -35.16
CA TYR A 79 -13.61 -19.50 -34.14
C TYR A 79 -12.81 -19.21 -32.88
N ARG A 80 -12.05 -20.18 -32.35
CA ARG A 80 -11.15 -19.97 -31.20
C ARG A 80 -10.08 -18.93 -31.46
N SER A 81 -9.51 -18.88 -32.66
CA SER A 81 -8.50 -17.88 -33.01
C SER A 81 -9.06 -16.45 -33.02
N VAL A 82 -10.35 -16.29 -33.30
CA VAL A 82 -11.01 -14.98 -33.32
C VAL A 82 -11.61 -14.61 -31.96
N CYS A 83 -11.93 -15.58 -31.10
CA CYS A 83 -12.67 -15.36 -29.85
C CYS A 83 -11.81 -15.33 -28.58
N ASN A 84 -10.48 -15.49 -28.67
CA ASN A 84 -9.56 -15.54 -27.51
C ASN A 84 -8.94 -14.18 -27.13
N ASP A 85 -9.26 -13.10 -27.84
CA ASP A 85 -8.81 -11.75 -27.51
C ASP A 85 -10.00 -10.90 -27.07
N ASP A 86 -10.03 -10.57 -25.78
CA ASP A 86 -10.99 -9.62 -25.20
C ASP A 86 -10.61 -8.15 -25.52
N ASP A 87 -9.69 -7.92 -26.45
CA ASP A 87 -9.09 -6.61 -26.68
C ASP A 87 -8.95 -6.26 -28.18
N TYR A 88 -9.56 -5.13 -28.58
CA TYR A 88 -9.35 -4.31 -29.79
C TYR A 88 -10.20 -4.51 -31.08
N TYR A 89 -11.01 -3.47 -31.35
CA TYR A 89 -11.77 -3.17 -32.59
C TYR A 89 -10.92 -3.09 -33.89
N ASP A 90 -9.66 -2.66 -33.81
CA ASP A 90 -8.78 -2.52 -34.98
C ASP A 90 -8.32 -3.87 -35.54
N VAL A 91 -8.25 -4.90 -34.68
CA VAL A 91 -7.93 -6.27 -35.06
C VAL A 91 -9.09 -6.86 -35.86
N ILE A 92 -10.34 -6.71 -35.40
CA ILE A 92 -11.55 -7.19 -36.09
C ILE A 92 -11.65 -6.64 -37.51
N ARG A 93 -11.30 -5.36 -37.74
CA ARG A 93 -11.35 -4.74 -39.07
C ARG A 93 -10.32 -5.31 -40.05
N ASN A 94 -9.14 -5.69 -39.55
CA ASN A 94 -8.09 -6.36 -40.34
C ASN A 94 -8.43 -7.85 -40.56
N LEU A 95 -9.05 -8.50 -39.58
CA LEU A 95 -9.59 -9.85 -39.72
C LEU A 95 -10.69 -9.90 -40.79
N ARG A 96 -11.60 -8.92 -40.84
CA ARG A 96 -12.70 -8.86 -41.84
C ARG A 96 -12.21 -8.94 -43.28
N LYS A 97 -11.13 -8.22 -43.64
CA LYS A 97 -10.55 -8.27 -45.00
C LYS A 97 -9.94 -9.63 -45.34
N THR A 98 -9.50 -10.38 -44.34
CA THR A 98 -8.75 -11.63 -44.50
C THR A 98 -9.67 -12.85 -44.47
N TYR A 99 -10.68 -12.83 -43.60
CA TYR A 99 -11.54 -13.98 -43.33
C TYR A 99 -12.89 -13.95 -44.07
N ASP A 100 -13.41 -12.78 -44.52
CA ASP A 100 -14.65 -12.72 -45.31
C ASP A 100 -14.58 -13.55 -46.61
N PRO A 101 -13.52 -13.42 -47.44
CA PRO A 101 -13.40 -14.24 -48.65
C PRO A 101 -13.24 -15.72 -48.33
N LEU A 102 -12.57 -16.05 -47.21
CA LEU A 102 -12.34 -17.42 -46.78
C LEU A 102 -13.64 -18.11 -46.38
N ILE A 103 -14.46 -17.46 -45.57
CA ILE A 103 -15.73 -18.01 -45.10
C ILE A 103 -16.67 -18.23 -46.29
N ARG A 104 -16.76 -17.28 -47.24
CA ARG A 104 -17.55 -17.45 -48.47
C ARG A 104 -17.07 -18.64 -49.28
N HIS A 105 -15.76 -18.74 -49.49
CA HIS A 105 -15.18 -19.83 -50.28
C HIS A 105 -15.40 -21.20 -49.63
N ILE A 106 -15.32 -21.29 -48.29
CA ILE A 106 -15.65 -22.52 -47.55
C ILE A 106 -17.12 -22.88 -47.72
N LEU A 107 -18.04 -21.90 -47.60
CA LEU A 107 -19.48 -22.14 -47.76
C LEU A 107 -19.86 -22.56 -49.19
N GLU A 108 -19.16 -22.06 -50.21
CA GLU A 108 -19.40 -22.43 -51.61
C GLU A 108 -18.84 -23.82 -51.98
N LYS A 109 -17.74 -24.24 -51.34
CA LYS A 109 -16.95 -25.42 -51.76
C LYS A 109 -17.11 -26.64 -50.86
N VAL A 110 -17.47 -26.47 -49.59
CA VAL A 110 -17.62 -27.56 -48.62
C VAL A 110 -19.11 -27.86 -48.41
N ASN A 111 -19.47 -29.15 -48.38
CA ASN A 111 -20.83 -29.56 -48.07
C ASN A 111 -21.27 -29.03 -46.69
N HIS A 112 -22.39 -28.32 -46.64
CA HIS A 112 -22.95 -27.73 -45.43
C HIS A 112 -23.17 -28.75 -44.29
N ASP A 113 -23.46 -30.02 -44.60
CA ASP A 113 -23.64 -31.07 -43.59
C ASP A 113 -22.35 -31.40 -42.82
N LEU A 114 -21.17 -31.06 -43.36
CA LEU A 114 -19.87 -31.26 -42.74
C LEU A 114 -19.40 -30.03 -41.94
N LEU A 115 -20.12 -28.91 -42.02
CA LEU A 115 -19.76 -27.65 -41.38
C LEU A 115 -20.52 -27.45 -40.07
N ASP A 116 -19.86 -26.83 -39.09
CA ASP A 116 -20.56 -26.27 -37.94
C ASP A 116 -21.11 -24.89 -38.30
N LEU A 117 -22.25 -24.89 -39.02
CA LEU A 117 -22.89 -23.69 -39.53
C LEU A 117 -23.25 -22.69 -38.41
N LYS A 118 -23.51 -23.17 -37.19
CA LYS A 118 -23.74 -22.31 -36.03
C LYS A 118 -22.48 -21.52 -35.69
N THR A 119 -21.34 -22.19 -35.62
CA THR A 119 -20.05 -21.56 -35.34
C THR A 119 -19.65 -20.59 -36.47
N ILE A 120 -19.92 -20.94 -37.73
CA ILE A 120 -19.70 -20.04 -38.87
C ILE A 120 -20.59 -18.80 -38.78
N PHE A 121 -21.86 -18.95 -38.40
CA PHE A 121 -22.78 -17.83 -38.23
C PHE A 121 -22.30 -16.86 -37.15
N VAL A 122 -21.92 -17.37 -35.97
CA VAL A 122 -21.40 -16.53 -34.87
C VAL A 122 -20.07 -15.87 -35.26
N LEU A 123 -19.21 -16.58 -36.01
CA LEU A 123 -17.95 -16.03 -36.48
C LEU A 123 -18.12 -14.92 -37.52
N ALA A 124 -18.96 -15.16 -38.54
CA ALA A 124 -19.31 -14.18 -39.56
C ALA A 124 -19.95 -12.94 -38.92
N TRP A 125 -20.74 -13.14 -37.86
CA TRP A 125 -21.29 -12.07 -37.06
C TRP A 125 -20.22 -11.27 -36.32
N ARG A 126 -19.35 -11.92 -35.52
CA ARG A 126 -18.28 -11.25 -34.74
C ARG A 126 -17.29 -10.47 -35.62
N ILE A 127 -17.05 -10.94 -36.84
CA ILE A 127 -16.15 -10.29 -37.82
C ILE A 127 -16.85 -9.17 -38.62
N GLY A 128 -18.19 -9.08 -38.59
CA GLY A 128 -18.98 -8.08 -39.34
C GLY A 128 -19.19 -8.43 -40.82
N CYS A 129 -19.26 -9.71 -41.17
CA CYS A 129 -19.51 -10.24 -42.52
C CYS A 129 -21.02 -10.38 -42.82
N LEU A 130 -21.72 -9.25 -42.92
CA LEU A 130 -23.18 -9.20 -42.95
C LEU A 130 -23.82 -9.90 -44.17
N GLU A 131 -23.15 -9.90 -45.32
CA GLU A 131 -23.62 -10.61 -46.51
C GLU A 131 -23.61 -12.13 -46.32
N VAL A 132 -22.61 -12.65 -45.59
CA VAL A 132 -22.54 -14.07 -45.21
C VAL A 132 -23.64 -14.39 -44.21
N VAL A 133 -23.84 -13.53 -43.20
CA VAL A 133 -24.93 -13.69 -42.22
C VAL A 133 -26.30 -13.71 -42.94
N ALA A 134 -26.53 -12.80 -43.88
CA ALA A 134 -27.75 -12.77 -44.68
C ALA A 134 -27.89 -14.03 -45.55
N TYR A 135 -26.82 -14.46 -46.23
CA TYR A 135 -26.81 -15.67 -47.05
C TYR A 135 -27.16 -16.93 -46.24
N LEU A 136 -26.57 -17.08 -45.03
CA LEU A 136 -26.84 -18.20 -44.14
C LEU A 136 -28.30 -18.21 -43.65
N LEU A 137 -28.89 -17.04 -43.39
CA LEU A 137 -30.30 -16.92 -42.98
C LEU A 137 -31.28 -17.21 -44.13
N GLU A 138 -30.89 -16.94 -45.37
CA GLU A 138 -31.73 -17.13 -46.57
C GLU A 138 -31.67 -18.56 -47.15
N ASN A 139 -30.49 -19.22 -47.09
CA ASN A 139 -30.22 -20.40 -47.95
C ASN A 139 -30.02 -21.72 -47.19
N ILE A 140 -30.06 -21.74 -45.85
CA ILE A 140 -29.83 -22.95 -45.05
C ILE A 140 -31.13 -23.45 -44.42
N ASN A 141 -31.32 -24.77 -44.46
CA ASN A 141 -32.51 -25.45 -43.93
C ASN A 141 -32.66 -25.19 -42.42
N HIS A 142 -33.84 -24.69 -42.00
CA HIS A 142 -34.05 -24.06 -40.70
C HIS A 142 -33.87 -24.98 -39.47
N ASP A 143 -33.83 -26.31 -39.67
CA ASP A 143 -33.53 -27.29 -38.61
C ASP A 143 -32.05 -27.35 -38.22
N GLN A 144 -31.12 -26.90 -39.10
CA GLN A 144 -29.67 -26.98 -38.85
C GLN A 144 -29.09 -25.74 -38.13
N LEU A 145 -29.72 -24.56 -38.26
CA LEU A 145 -29.20 -23.31 -37.70
C LEU A 145 -29.98 -22.77 -36.50
N ASP A 146 -31.23 -23.23 -36.26
CA ASP A 146 -32.17 -22.68 -35.27
C ASP A 146 -32.17 -21.14 -35.29
N ALA A 147 -32.84 -20.57 -36.30
CA ALA A 147 -32.84 -19.13 -36.57
C ALA A 147 -33.26 -18.28 -35.35
N LYS A 148 -34.14 -18.80 -34.48
CA LYS A 148 -34.54 -18.12 -33.24
C LYS A 148 -33.39 -18.04 -32.26
N LYS A 149 -32.67 -19.14 -32.06
CA LYS A 149 -31.48 -19.18 -31.21
C LYS A 149 -30.35 -18.35 -31.80
N ALA A 150 -30.16 -18.37 -33.11
CA ALA A 150 -29.15 -17.57 -33.80
C ALA A 150 -29.37 -16.05 -33.60
N VAL A 151 -30.61 -15.58 -33.75
CA VAL A 151 -30.98 -14.17 -33.50
C VAL A 151 -30.90 -13.79 -32.01
N ASN A 152 -31.17 -14.72 -31.10
CA ASN A 152 -31.00 -14.49 -29.66
C ASN A 152 -29.51 -14.46 -29.24
N ASP A 153 -28.69 -15.35 -29.80
CA ASP A 153 -27.23 -15.35 -29.62
C ASP A 153 -26.63 -14.05 -30.21
N LEU A 154 -27.19 -13.55 -31.33
CA LEU A 154 -26.92 -12.23 -31.90
C LEU A 154 -27.16 -11.10 -30.88
N TYR A 155 -28.36 -11.09 -30.30
CA TYR A 155 -28.77 -10.07 -29.34
C TYR A 155 -27.88 -10.10 -28.09
N ARG A 156 -27.55 -11.28 -27.58
CA ARG A 156 -26.63 -11.46 -26.44
C ARG A 156 -25.24 -10.93 -26.74
N SER A 157 -24.66 -11.24 -27.90
CA SER A 157 -23.32 -10.75 -28.25
C SER A 157 -23.21 -9.22 -28.34
N VAL A 158 -24.31 -8.50 -28.60
CA VAL A 158 -24.35 -7.02 -28.57
C VAL A 158 -24.56 -6.48 -27.16
N CYS A 159 -25.03 -7.32 -26.24
CA CYS A 159 -25.33 -6.95 -24.85
C CYS A 159 -24.24 -7.35 -23.85
N ASP A 160 -23.47 -8.41 -24.10
CA ASP A 160 -22.57 -9.06 -23.13
C ASP A 160 -21.08 -8.62 -23.23
N ASP A 161 -20.66 -7.84 -24.24
CA ASP A 161 -19.27 -7.37 -24.35
C ASP A 161 -19.09 -5.97 -23.71
N ASP A 162 -18.57 -5.94 -22.48
CA ASP A 162 -18.28 -4.75 -21.65
C ASP A 162 -17.30 -3.74 -22.27
N ASP A 163 -16.55 -4.10 -23.31
CA ASP A 163 -15.58 -3.24 -24.00
C ASP A 163 -16.02 -2.70 -25.38
N TYR A 164 -17.18 -3.13 -25.90
CA TYR A 164 -17.64 -2.75 -27.25
C TYR A 164 -18.28 -1.34 -27.33
N TYR A 165 -18.32 -0.60 -26.22
CA TYR A 165 -19.11 0.63 -26.05
C TYR A 165 -18.48 1.90 -26.65
N LYS A 166 -17.22 1.86 -27.12
CA LYS A 166 -16.54 3.03 -27.70
C LYS A 166 -16.97 3.38 -29.14
N CYS A 167 -17.85 2.60 -29.79
CA CYS A 167 -18.14 2.77 -31.22
C CYS A 167 -19.61 2.50 -31.64
N ILE A 168 -20.59 2.92 -30.84
CA ILE A 168 -22.03 2.78 -31.18
C ILE A 168 -22.37 3.44 -32.54
N ASP A 169 -21.76 4.57 -32.88
CA ASP A 169 -21.98 5.20 -34.19
C ASP A 169 -21.49 4.33 -35.36
N ASN A 170 -20.40 3.57 -35.19
CA ASN A 170 -19.92 2.61 -36.19
C ASN A 170 -20.79 1.33 -36.27
N LEU A 171 -21.51 0.98 -35.19
CA LEU A 171 -22.49 -0.11 -35.20
C LEU A 171 -23.70 0.27 -36.07
N ARG A 172 -24.21 1.50 -35.97
CA ARG A 172 -25.40 1.92 -36.73
C ARG A 172 -25.21 1.76 -38.24
N ASP A 173 -24.10 2.26 -38.79
CA ASP A 173 -23.81 2.19 -40.23
C ASP A 173 -23.60 0.75 -40.71
N THR A 174 -23.14 -0.13 -39.81
CA THR A 174 -22.88 -1.54 -40.11
C THR A 174 -24.18 -2.36 -40.02
N TYR A 175 -24.96 -2.24 -38.96
CA TYR A 175 -26.06 -3.17 -38.65
C TYR A 175 -27.44 -2.70 -39.15
N ASP A 176 -27.64 -1.41 -39.44
CA ASP A 176 -28.90 -0.91 -39.98
C ASP A 176 -29.31 -1.64 -41.29
N PRO A 177 -28.41 -1.81 -42.29
CA PRO A 177 -28.74 -2.54 -43.51
C PRO A 177 -29.13 -4.00 -43.26
N LEU A 178 -28.46 -4.68 -42.32
CA LEU A 178 -28.75 -6.09 -42.01
C LEU A 178 -30.11 -6.23 -41.32
N ILE A 179 -30.44 -5.36 -40.36
CA ILE A 179 -31.75 -5.41 -39.67
C ILE A 179 -32.88 -5.18 -40.68
N ARG A 180 -32.71 -4.22 -41.61
CA ARG A 180 -33.68 -4.01 -42.70
C ARG A 180 -33.79 -5.25 -43.57
N HIS A 181 -32.67 -5.81 -44.01
CA HIS A 181 -32.64 -7.00 -44.85
C HIS A 181 -33.30 -8.22 -44.19
N ILE A 182 -33.04 -8.46 -42.90
CA ILE A 182 -33.70 -9.52 -42.12
C ILE A 182 -35.21 -9.28 -42.05
N LEU A 183 -35.65 -8.04 -41.78
CA LEU A 183 -37.07 -7.68 -41.72
C LEU A 183 -37.78 -7.76 -43.08
N GLU A 184 -37.06 -7.65 -44.19
CA GLU A 184 -37.61 -7.74 -45.55
C GLU A 184 -37.63 -9.17 -46.10
N LYS A 185 -36.61 -9.99 -45.80
CA LYS A 185 -36.34 -11.27 -46.48
C LYS A 185 -36.65 -12.51 -45.65
N VAL A 186 -36.61 -12.41 -44.32
CA VAL A 186 -36.82 -13.56 -43.44
C VAL A 186 -38.27 -13.61 -42.96
N ASN A 187 -38.86 -14.80 -42.92
CA ASN A 187 -40.23 -14.97 -42.44
C ASN A 187 -40.35 -14.57 -40.95
N HIS A 188 -41.23 -13.61 -40.66
CA HIS A 188 -41.43 -13.06 -39.31
C HIS A 188 -41.89 -14.10 -38.29
N ASP A 189 -42.59 -15.17 -38.69
CA ASP A 189 -43.05 -16.24 -37.77
C ASP A 189 -41.87 -17.04 -37.17
N LEU A 190 -40.71 -16.98 -37.84
CA LEU A 190 -39.47 -17.63 -37.44
C LEU A 190 -38.56 -16.71 -36.61
N LEU A 191 -38.91 -15.43 -36.44
CA LEU A 191 -38.10 -14.44 -35.74
C LEU A 191 -38.68 -14.10 -34.36
N ASP A 192 -37.80 -13.81 -33.40
CA ASP A 192 -38.21 -13.15 -32.15
C ASP A 192 -38.28 -11.63 -32.37
N LEU A 193 -39.44 -11.15 -32.81
CA LEU A 193 -39.67 -9.73 -33.12
C LEU A 193 -39.43 -8.81 -31.91
N LYS A 194 -39.63 -9.29 -30.68
CA LYS A 194 -39.33 -8.55 -29.46
C LYS A 194 -37.83 -8.25 -29.35
N THR A 195 -37.02 -9.28 -29.56
CA THR A 195 -35.56 -9.19 -29.49
C THR A 195 -34.99 -8.30 -30.59
N ILE A 196 -35.51 -8.43 -31.83
CA ILE A 196 -35.13 -7.55 -32.94
C ILE A 196 -35.54 -6.10 -32.68
N PHE A 197 -36.72 -5.89 -32.10
CA PHE A 197 -37.20 -4.56 -31.74
C PHE A 197 -36.32 -3.90 -30.66
N HIS A 198 -35.94 -4.64 -29.62
CA HIS A 198 -35.01 -4.15 -28.59
C HIS A 198 -33.63 -3.84 -29.17
N LEU A 199 -33.12 -4.67 -30.09
CA LEU A 199 -31.86 -4.43 -30.79
C LEU A 199 -31.92 -3.16 -31.66
N ALA A 200 -32.99 -3.00 -32.46
CA ALA A 200 -33.20 -1.83 -33.30
C ALA A 200 -33.30 -0.53 -32.47
N CYS A 201 -33.91 -0.61 -31.28
CA CYS A 201 -33.94 0.49 -30.33
C CYS A 201 -32.53 0.82 -29.81
N ARG A 202 -31.77 -0.17 -29.34
CA ARG A 202 -30.41 -0.02 -28.78
C ARG A 202 -29.42 0.57 -29.80
N ILE A 203 -29.52 0.17 -31.07
CA ILE A 203 -28.66 0.67 -32.17
C ILE A 203 -29.13 2.05 -32.67
N GLY A 204 -30.37 2.46 -32.39
CA GLY A 204 -30.92 3.73 -32.84
C GLY A 204 -31.44 3.74 -34.29
N CYS A 205 -31.86 2.57 -34.81
CA CYS A 205 -32.43 2.47 -36.15
C CYS A 205 -33.89 2.94 -36.17
N LEU A 206 -34.09 4.24 -36.40
CA LEU A 206 -35.42 4.87 -36.36
C LEU A 206 -36.41 4.27 -37.37
N GLU A 207 -35.95 3.92 -38.58
CA GLU A 207 -36.81 3.36 -39.63
C GLU A 207 -37.29 1.95 -39.31
N ALA A 208 -36.40 1.05 -38.84
CA ALA A 208 -36.78 -0.31 -38.44
C ALA A 208 -37.69 -0.29 -37.20
N VAL A 209 -37.42 0.58 -36.21
CA VAL A 209 -38.30 0.79 -35.06
C VAL A 209 -39.68 1.26 -35.54
N THR A 210 -39.74 2.22 -36.46
CA THR A 210 -41.00 2.72 -37.01
C THR A 210 -41.76 1.64 -37.80
N TYR A 211 -41.07 0.86 -38.62
CA TYR A 211 -41.64 -0.25 -39.38
C TYR A 211 -42.25 -1.31 -38.45
N LEU A 212 -41.53 -1.70 -37.40
CA LEU A 212 -41.99 -2.67 -36.40
C LEU A 212 -43.17 -2.14 -35.59
N LEU A 213 -43.15 -0.86 -35.19
CA LEU A 213 -44.28 -0.22 -34.50
C LEU A 213 -45.53 -0.14 -35.38
N ASN A 214 -45.40 0.00 -36.70
CA ASN A 214 -46.54 0.09 -37.61
C ASN A 214 -47.21 -1.27 -37.91
N LYS A 215 -46.59 -2.40 -37.56
CA LYS A 215 -47.24 -3.71 -37.59
C LYS A 215 -48.12 -3.85 -36.33
N LYS A 216 -49.44 -3.93 -36.53
CA LYS A 216 -50.51 -3.64 -35.55
C LYS A 216 -50.53 -4.41 -34.21
N ASP A 217 -49.58 -5.30 -33.91
CA ASP A 217 -49.61 -6.09 -32.67
C ASP A 217 -48.56 -5.61 -31.64
N HIS A 218 -48.87 -4.50 -30.98
CA HIS A 218 -48.01 -3.88 -29.96
C HIS A 218 -47.81 -4.73 -28.70
N THR A 219 -48.62 -5.77 -28.50
CA THR A 219 -48.53 -6.61 -27.29
C THR A 219 -47.28 -7.50 -27.27
N THR A 220 -46.68 -7.72 -28.45
CA THR A 220 -45.53 -8.60 -28.62
C THR A 220 -44.17 -7.90 -28.46
N LEU A 221 -44.09 -6.56 -28.53
CA LEU A 221 -42.83 -5.83 -28.69
C LEU A 221 -42.17 -5.35 -27.38
N ASP A 222 -42.88 -5.38 -26.23
CA ASP A 222 -42.35 -4.94 -24.93
C ASP A 222 -41.69 -3.54 -24.99
N LEU A 223 -42.53 -2.53 -25.25
CA LEU A 223 -42.12 -1.12 -25.38
C LEU A 223 -41.43 -0.60 -24.11
N MET A 224 -41.91 -1.02 -22.93
CA MET A 224 -41.30 -0.60 -21.66
C MET A 224 -39.93 -1.23 -21.47
N GLY A 225 -39.76 -2.52 -21.78
CA GLY A 225 -38.45 -3.16 -21.81
C GLY A 225 -37.46 -2.49 -22.78
N ALA A 226 -37.95 -1.96 -23.91
CA ALA A 226 -37.14 -1.18 -24.85
C ALA A 226 -36.68 0.16 -24.24
N VAL A 227 -37.58 0.89 -23.58
CA VAL A 227 -37.25 2.13 -22.86
C VAL A 227 -36.26 1.85 -21.73
N LYS A 228 -36.45 0.78 -20.95
CA LYS A 228 -35.52 0.39 -19.90
C LYS A 228 -34.13 0.09 -20.46
N LYS A 229 -34.02 -0.67 -21.55
CA LYS A 229 -32.72 -0.97 -22.19
C LYS A 229 -32.03 0.24 -22.82
N LEU A 230 -32.78 1.29 -23.17
CA LEU A 230 -32.23 2.58 -23.61
C LEU A 230 -31.71 3.45 -22.46
N CYS A 231 -32.03 3.11 -21.21
CA CYS A 231 -31.82 4.00 -20.05
C CYS A 231 -31.09 3.36 -18.86
N TYR A 232 -31.18 2.04 -18.66
CA TYR A 232 -30.48 1.33 -17.59
C TYR A 232 -29.09 0.89 -18.06
N PRO A 233 -28.02 1.13 -17.26
CA PRO A 233 -26.73 0.51 -17.50
C PRO A 233 -26.82 -1.01 -17.29
N SER A 234 -26.03 -1.78 -18.05
CA SER A 234 -25.73 -3.17 -17.66
C SER A 234 -24.92 -3.12 -16.36
N ILE A 235 -25.45 -3.71 -15.29
CA ILE A 235 -24.73 -3.81 -14.02
C ILE A 235 -23.68 -4.89 -14.22
N ASN A 236 -22.41 -4.51 -14.17
CA ASN A 236 -21.31 -5.45 -14.05
C ASN A 236 -21.16 -5.79 -12.56
N GLU A 237 -21.34 -7.05 -12.16
CA GLU A 237 -21.34 -7.43 -10.73
C GLU A 237 -19.95 -7.32 -10.08
N ASP A 238 -18.88 -7.13 -10.85
CA ASP A 238 -17.49 -7.25 -10.38
C ASP A 238 -16.68 -5.94 -10.30
N THR A 239 -17.24 -4.78 -10.69
CA THR A 239 -16.55 -3.49 -10.53
C THR A 239 -17.50 -2.44 -9.95
N ASP A 240 -17.14 -1.87 -8.80
CA ASP A 240 -17.83 -0.74 -8.15
C ASP A 240 -17.77 0.57 -9.00
N ASP A 241 -17.29 0.51 -10.24
CA ASP A 241 -17.20 1.64 -11.16
C ASP A 241 -18.49 1.74 -12.01
N GLU A 242 -19.35 2.68 -11.64
CA GLU A 242 -20.56 3.04 -12.40
C GLU A 242 -20.21 3.61 -13.80
N PHE A 243 -19.96 2.75 -14.79
CA PHE A 243 -19.79 3.18 -16.18
C PHE A 243 -21.16 3.36 -16.88
N TRP A 244 -21.67 4.59 -16.88
CA TRP A 244 -22.98 4.99 -17.43
C TRP A 244 -23.04 5.13 -18.97
N TYR A 245 -22.33 4.29 -19.73
CA TYR A 245 -22.29 4.38 -21.20
C TYR A 245 -23.46 3.64 -21.85
N VAL A 246 -24.68 4.18 -21.72
CA VAL A 246 -25.86 3.65 -22.42
C VAL A 246 -25.90 4.15 -23.86
N SER A 247 -26.24 3.26 -24.81
CA SER A 247 -26.52 3.54 -26.23
C SER A 247 -27.86 4.27 -26.43
N SER A 248 -28.04 5.34 -25.67
CA SER A 248 -29.26 6.10 -25.59
C SER A 248 -29.45 6.90 -26.88
N ASN A 249 -30.52 6.65 -27.65
CA ASN A 249 -30.87 7.41 -28.85
C ASN A 249 -32.07 8.34 -28.61
N GLU A 250 -31.87 9.65 -28.77
CA GLU A 250 -32.88 10.67 -28.48
C GLU A 250 -34.13 10.51 -29.36
N ALA A 251 -33.96 10.24 -30.66
CA ALA A 251 -35.06 10.13 -31.62
C ALA A 251 -35.94 8.91 -31.37
N VAL A 252 -35.32 7.75 -31.07
CA VAL A 252 -36.04 6.53 -30.70
C VAL A 252 -36.75 6.74 -29.36
N THR A 253 -36.09 7.36 -28.38
CA THR A 253 -36.70 7.64 -27.07
C THR A 253 -37.92 8.56 -27.22
N LYS A 254 -37.81 9.66 -27.98
CA LYS A 254 -38.93 10.55 -28.32
C LYS A 254 -40.09 9.82 -29.00
N LEU A 255 -39.80 8.81 -29.83
CA LEU A 255 -40.83 8.02 -30.50
C LEU A 255 -41.54 7.05 -29.54
N LEU A 256 -40.81 6.42 -28.63
CA LEU A 256 -41.36 5.41 -27.72
C LEU A 256 -42.07 6.02 -26.52
N LEU A 257 -41.54 7.10 -25.93
CA LEU A 257 -42.01 7.66 -24.67
C LEU A 257 -43.52 7.96 -24.62
N PRO A 258 -44.14 8.59 -25.65
CA PRO A 258 -45.57 8.85 -25.66
C PRO A 258 -46.46 7.61 -25.76
N ARG A 259 -45.88 6.43 -26.03
CA ARG A 259 -46.58 5.16 -26.27
C ARG A 259 -46.47 4.19 -25.08
N VAL A 260 -45.83 4.61 -23.98
CA VAL A 260 -45.53 3.76 -22.81
C VAL A 260 -46.13 4.38 -21.55
N LYS A 261 -46.60 3.52 -20.64
CA LYS A 261 -46.95 3.93 -19.28
C LYS A 261 -45.70 3.82 -18.40
N VAL A 262 -45.18 4.96 -17.96
CA VAL A 262 -43.92 5.02 -17.18
C VAL A 262 -44.24 4.98 -15.68
N ASP A 263 -43.70 4.00 -14.97
CA ASP A 263 -43.82 3.87 -13.51
C ASP A 263 -42.74 4.70 -12.76
N ILE A 264 -42.94 4.96 -11.47
CA ILE A 264 -42.12 5.87 -10.63
C ILE A 264 -40.62 5.61 -10.72
N LEU A 265 -40.21 4.36 -10.54
CA LEU A 265 -38.79 3.96 -10.51
C LEU A 265 -38.09 4.22 -11.86
N ASP A 266 -38.84 4.13 -12.96
CA ASP A 266 -38.31 4.30 -14.31
C ASP A 266 -38.21 5.78 -14.72
N VAL A 267 -38.92 6.69 -14.05
CA VAL A 267 -38.83 8.14 -14.27
C VAL A 267 -37.50 8.69 -13.78
N GLU A 268 -37.05 8.28 -12.58
CA GLU A 268 -35.80 8.75 -11.99
C GLU A 268 -34.59 8.41 -12.89
N VAL A 269 -34.49 7.15 -13.29
CA VAL A 269 -33.40 6.65 -14.16
C VAL A 269 -33.41 7.36 -15.51
N LEU A 270 -34.59 7.48 -16.14
CA LEU A 270 -34.73 8.14 -17.43
C LEU A 270 -34.42 9.64 -17.35
N LEU A 271 -34.84 10.31 -16.26
CA LEU A 271 -34.55 11.71 -16.03
C LEU A 271 -33.04 11.93 -15.85
N ASN A 272 -32.36 11.06 -15.10
CA ASN A 272 -30.90 11.10 -14.93
C ASN A 272 -30.15 10.96 -16.25
N VAL A 273 -30.55 10.01 -17.11
CA VAL A 273 -29.93 9.82 -18.43
C VAL A 273 -30.21 11.00 -19.36
N ALA A 274 -31.45 11.46 -19.43
CA ALA A 274 -31.84 12.58 -20.29
C ALA A 274 -31.14 13.87 -19.88
N CYS A 275 -30.96 14.09 -18.58
CA CYS A 275 -30.16 15.18 -18.01
C CYS A 275 -28.70 15.07 -18.48
N ARG A 276 -28.02 13.94 -18.21
CA ARG A 276 -26.61 13.69 -18.58
C ARG A 276 -26.29 13.81 -20.07
N LYS A 277 -27.26 13.49 -20.93
CA LYS A 277 -27.13 13.54 -22.39
C LYS A 277 -27.63 14.86 -23.00
N GLU A 278 -28.06 15.80 -22.16
CA GLU A 278 -28.58 17.12 -22.56
C GLU A 278 -29.85 17.09 -23.43
N TRP A 279 -30.73 16.10 -23.23
CA TRP A 279 -31.96 15.91 -24.01
C TRP A 279 -33.12 16.78 -23.51
N LEU A 280 -33.05 18.07 -23.78
CA LEU A 280 -33.99 19.08 -23.27
C LEU A 280 -35.47 18.74 -23.52
N ASP A 281 -35.82 18.23 -24.69
CA ASP A 281 -37.22 17.91 -25.04
C ASP A 281 -37.76 16.71 -24.27
N ILE A 282 -36.91 15.71 -23.99
CA ILE A 282 -37.28 14.53 -23.20
C ILE A 282 -37.44 14.94 -21.74
N VAL A 283 -36.52 15.75 -21.20
CA VAL A 283 -36.65 16.29 -19.85
C VAL A 283 -37.92 17.12 -19.72
N ARG A 284 -38.20 18.00 -20.68
CA ARG A 284 -39.44 18.80 -20.72
C ARG A 284 -40.67 17.89 -20.71
N TRP A 285 -40.71 16.88 -21.58
CA TRP A 285 -41.83 15.95 -21.64
C TRP A 285 -42.04 15.20 -20.31
N LEU A 286 -40.98 14.73 -19.67
CA LEU A 286 -41.06 14.04 -18.37
C LEU A 286 -41.56 14.95 -17.26
N VAL A 287 -41.07 16.19 -17.24
CA VAL A 287 -41.49 17.21 -16.29
C VAL A 287 -42.96 17.61 -16.51
N GLU A 288 -43.43 17.70 -17.75
CA GLU A 288 -44.82 18.09 -18.05
C GLU A 288 -45.83 16.94 -17.87
N ASN A 289 -45.44 15.69 -18.14
CA ASN A 289 -46.38 14.56 -18.23
C ASN A 289 -46.35 13.58 -17.06
N VAL A 290 -45.30 13.60 -16.22
CA VAL A 290 -45.10 12.59 -15.16
C VAL A 290 -44.83 13.21 -13.77
N ALA A 291 -44.45 14.48 -13.70
CA ALA A 291 -43.82 15.08 -12.51
C ALA A 291 -44.72 15.53 -11.35
N HIS A 292 -46.02 15.70 -11.52
CA HIS A 292 -46.78 16.50 -10.54
C HIS A 292 -47.08 15.81 -9.20
N SER A 293 -46.87 14.49 -9.07
CA SER A 293 -47.29 13.74 -7.86
C SER A 293 -46.26 12.79 -7.25
N MET A 294 -45.06 12.64 -7.83
CA MET A 294 -44.18 11.48 -7.55
C MET A 294 -42.75 11.79 -7.11
N PHE A 295 -42.38 13.07 -7.01
CA PHE A 295 -41.07 13.48 -6.52
C PHE A 295 -41.08 13.57 -4.99
N ASP A 296 -40.65 12.52 -4.31
CA ASP A 296 -40.28 12.64 -2.90
C ASP A 296 -39.00 13.51 -2.74
N ILE A 297 -38.69 13.84 -1.49
CA ILE A 297 -37.61 14.76 -1.11
C ILE A 297 -36.24 14.26 -1.55
N ASP A 298 -36.00 12.95 -1.47
CA ASP A 298 -34.68 12.34 -1.66
C ASP A 298 -34.40 12.12 -3.15
N THR A 299 -35.39 11.68 -3.93
CA THR A 299 -35.28 11.54 -5.39
C THR A 299 -35.01 12.90 -6.06
N SER A 300 -35.71 13.95 -5.63
CA SER A 300 -35.55 15.31 -6.17
C SER A 300 -34.16 15.89 -5.89
N MET A 301 -33.64 15.65 -4.69
CA MET A 301 -32.29 16.08 -4.27
C MET A 301 -31.21 15.36 -5.08
N ASN A 302 -31.34 14.05 -5.28
CA ASN A 302 -30.36 13.25 -6.02
C ASN A 302 -30.26 13.71 -7.48
N VAL A 303 -31.39 13.88 -8.17
CA VAL A 303 -31.43 14.34 -9.57
C VAL A 303 -30.81 15.75 -9.70
N LEU A 304 -31.14 16.68 -8.80
CA LEU A 304 -30.58 18.03 -8.81
C LEU A 304 -29.08 18.08 -8.45
N MET A 305 -28.63 17.26 -7.50
CA MET A 305 -27.22 17.16 -7.11
C MET A 305 -26.38 16.53 -8.23
N LEU A 306 -26.87 15.45 -8.85
CA LEU A 306 -26.28 14.88 -10.07
C LEU A 306 -26.14 15.93 -11.16
N HIS A 307 -27.17 16.75 -11.37
CA HIS A 307 -27.14 17.72 -12.48
C HIS A 307 -26.43 19.05 -12.15
N SER A 308 -26.07 19.27 -10.88
CA SER A 308 -25.12 20.31 -10.51
C SER A 308 -23.70 20.02 -11.04
N THR A 309 -23.43 18.77 -11.45
CA THR A 309 -22.16 18.36 -12.05
C THR A 309 -22.03 18.53 -13.56
N GLU A 310 -23.05 19.05 -14.23
CA GLU A 310 -23.04 19.27 -15.68
C GLU A 310 -23.16 20.76 -16.03
N ASN A 311 -22.74 21.18 -17.23
CA ASN A 311 -22.66 22.60 -17.60
C ASN A 311 -23.93 23.15 -18.29
N ASN A 312 -25.03 22.37 -18.39
CA ASN A 312 -26.24 22.81 -19.10
C ASN A 312 -27.18 23.67 -18.22
N LEU A 313 -27.24 24.97 -18.50
CA LEU A 313 -28.09 25.94 -17.78
C LEU A 313 -29.59 25.79 -18.09
N ALA A 314 -29.96 25.37 -19.30
CA ALA A 314 -31.36 25.31 -19.74
C ALA A 314 -32.14 24.22 -19.00
N ILE A 315 -31.56 23.02 -18.88
CA ILE A 315 -32.15 21.92 -18.13
C ILE A 315 -32.17 22.27 -16.63
N PHE A 316 -31.11 22.88 -16.11
CA PHE A 316 -31.05 23.32 -14.72
C PHE A 316 -32.19 24.28 -14.35
N LYS A 317 -32.49 25.28 -15.19
CA LYS A 317 -33.62 26.20 -14.99
C LYS A 317 -34.95 25.45 -15.02
N LEU A 318 -35.14 24.59 -16.02
CA LEU A 318 -36.38 23.83 -16.22
C LEU A 318 -36.69 22.91 -15.03
N LEU A 319 -35.68 22.21 -14.51
CA LEU A 319 -35.85 21.39 -13.30
C LEU A 319 -36.18 22.25 -12.08
N LEU A 320 -35.45 23.35 -11.88
CA LEU A 320 -35.62 24.19 -10.69
C LEU A 320 -36.96 24.93 -10.65
N GLU A 321 -37.50 25.31 -11.80
CA GLU A 321 -38.80 25.97 -11.91
C GLU A 321 -39.98 25.03 -11.63
N ASN A 322 -39.79 23.72 -11.77
CA ASN A 322 -40.86 22.71 -11.66
C ASN A 322 -40.78 21.83 -10.39
N ILE A 323 -39.73 21.93 -9.58
CA ILE A 323 -39.60 21.21 -8.30
C ILE A 323 -40.24 22.03 -7.16
N SER A 324 -40.96 21.35 -6.26
CA SER A 324 -41.71 22.02 -5.18
C SER A 324 -40.80 22.85 -4.26
N GLN A 325 -41.17 24.11 -4.01
CA GLN A 325 -40.35 25.08 -3.28
C GLN A 325 -40.14 24.74 -1.78
N SER A 326 -40.95 23.84 -1.20
CA SER A 326 -41.02 23.63 0.24
C SER A 326 -39.94 22.71 0.83
N LEU A 327 -39.08 22.08 0.02
CA LEU A 327 -38.19 20.98 0.46
C LEU A 327 -36.75 21.09 -0.09
N PHE A 328 -36.35 22.27 -0.57
CA PHE A 328 -35.18 22.48 -1.42
C PHE A 328 -33.92 22.94 -0.66
N ASN A 329 -32.83 22.17 -0.70
CA ASN A 329 -31.51 22.59 -0.18
C ASN A 329 -30.67 23.26 -1.27
N ILE A 330 -31.00 24.51 -1.61
CA ILE A 330 -30.27 25.34 -2.60
C ILE A 330 -28.77 25.45 -2.30
N ARG A 331 -28.40 25.35 -1.01
CA ARG A 331 -27.02 25.50 -0.55
C ARG A 331 -26.11 24.43 -1.14
N SER A 332 -26.49 23.15 -1.07
CA SER A 332 -25.67 22.06 -1.61
C SER A 332 -25.48 22.17 -3.13
N VAL A 333 -26.53 22.63 -3.84
CA VAL A 333 -26.50 22.81 -5.31
C VAL A 333 -25.50 23.89 -5.73
N ILE A 334 -25.53 25.07 -5.08
CA ILE A 334 -24.60 26.15 -5.43
C ILE A 334 -23.15 25.82 -4.99
N GLU A 335 -22.96 25.11 -3.87
CA GLU A 335 -21.63 24.66 -3.41
C GLU A 335 -20.99 23.71 -4.44
N GLN A 336 -21.74 22.72 -4.95
CA GLN A 336 -21.23 21.78 -5.95
C GLN A 336 -20.98 22.45 -7.31
N ALA A 337 -21.91 23.29 -7.79
CA ALA A 337 -21.73 24.05 -9.02
C ALA A 337 -20.52 25.01 -8.96
N SER A 338 -20.26 25.59 -7.78
CA SER A 338 -19.09 26.45 -7.55
C SER A 338 -17.77 25.67 -7.59
N ARG A 339 -17.74 24.49 -6.97
CA ARG A 339 -16.57 23.59 -6.97
C ARG A 339 -16.17 23.19 -8.39
N LEU A 340 -17.16 22.86 -9.22
CA LEU A 340 -16.97 22.45 -10.62
C LEU A 340 -16.85 23.61 -11.61
N ASN A 341 -16.92 24.85 -11.13
CA ASN A 341 -16.75 26.07 -11.92
C ASN A 341 -17.82 26.29 -13.01
N HIS A 342 -19.07 25.89 -12.78
CA HIS A 342 -20.20 26.15 -13.68
C HIS A 342 -20.69 27.60 -13.56
N THR A 343 -19.88 28.51 -14.09
CA THR A 343 -19.99 29.98 -13.97
C THR A 343 -21.42 30.50 -14.18
N GLU A 344 -22.07 30.08 -15.27
CA GLU A 344 -23.40 30.60 -15.63
C GLU A 344 -24.49 30.13 -14.66
N LYS A 345 -24.40 28.89 -14.17
CA LYS A 345 -25.32 28.35 -13.15
C LYS A 345 -25.17 29.11 -11.83
N VAL A 346 -23.93 29.28 -11.37
CA VAL A 346 -23.65 29.99 -10.12
C VAL A 346 -24.11 31.45 -10.22
N LEU A 347 -23.80 32.16 -11.31
CA LEU A 347 -24.26 33.53 -11.54
C LEU A 347 -25.79 33.61 -11.53
N TRP A 348 -26.48 32.71 -12.22
CA TRP A 348 -27.93 32.71 -12.26
C TRP A 348 -28.55 32.47 -10.87
N ILE A 349 -28.00 31.54 -10.07
CA ILE A 349 -28.47 31.32 -8.69
C ILE A 349 -28.26 32.58 -7.85
N LEU A 350 -27.06 33.18 -7.88
CA LEU A 350 -26.76 34.42 -7.13
C LEU A 350 -27.64 35.60 -7.54
N GLN A 351 -28.08 35.65 -8.81
CA GLN A 351 -28.93 36.72 -9.35
C GLN A 351 -30.42 36.54 -9.03
N THR A 352 -30.89 35.31 -8.86
CA THR A 352 -32.33 35.00 -8.80
C THR A 352 -32.82 34.51 -7.45
N LYS A 353 -31.93 34.06 -6.56
CA LYS A 353 -32.26 33.51 -5.25
C LYS A 353 -31.75 34.41 -4.13
N ASP A 354 -32.36 34.31 -2.95
CA ASP A 354 -31.93 35.06 -1.76
C ASP A 354 -30.56 34.57 -1.30
N ASN A 355 -29.61 35.51 -1.23
CA ASN A 355 -28.23 35.27 -0.82
C ASN A 355 -28.08 34.73 0.62
N THR A 356 -29.10 34.88 1.47
CA THR A 356 -29.12 34.32 2.83
C THR A 356 -29.27 32.80 2.85
N LEU A 357 -29.67 32.18 1.73
CA LEU A 357 -29.92 30.74 1.64
C LEU A 357 -28.65 29.90 1.42
N PHE A 358 -27.49 30.51 1.20
CA PHE A 358 -26.25 29.79 0.88
C PHE A 358 -24.99 30.46 1.44
N ASP A 359 -23.91 29.67 1.52
CA ASP A 359 -22.62 30.13 2.01
C ASP A 359 -21.83 30.89 0.93
N ILE A 360 -22.03 32.22 0.89
CA ILE A 360 -21.32 33.14 -0.02
C ILE A 360 -19.79 33.01 0.15
N LYS A 361 -19.30 32.76 1.37
CA LYS A 361 -17.87 32.58 1.63
C LYS A 361 -17.35 31.34 0.91
N TYR A 362 -18.10 30.26 0.88
CA TYR A 362 -17.76 29.06 0.13
C TYR A 362 -17.70 29.35 -1.38
N VAL A 363 -18.73 29.99 -1.94
CA VAL A 363 -18.79 30.36 -3.36
C VAL A 363 -17.59 31.22 -3.77
N MET A 364 -17.26 32.25 -2.97
CA MET A 364 -16.10 33.11 -3.21
C MET A 364 -14.78 32.33 -3.16
N ASN A 365 -14.63 31.40 -2.23
CA ASN A 365 -13.42 30.59 -2.11
C ASN A 365 -13.20 29.69 -3.34
N GLU A 366 -14.26 29.03 -3.82
CA GLU A 366 -14.19 28.19 -5.02
C GLU A 366 -13.99 29.02 -6.29
N ALA A 367 -14.62 30.19 -6.41
CA ALA A 367 -14.37 31.13 -7.50
C ALA A 367 -12.89 31.54 -7.55
N CYS A 368 -12.27 31.84 -6.39
CA CYS A 368 -10.85 32.13 -6.30
C CYS A 368 -9.96 30.92 -6.62
N ARG A 369 -10.27 29.72 -6.13
CA ARG A 369 -9.52 28.48 -6.46
C ARG A 369 -9.60 28.13 -7.94
N ASN A 370 -10.71 28.46 -8.59
CA ASN A 370 -10.91 28.24 -10.00
C ASN A 370 -10.40 29.39 -10.89
N SER A 371 -9.87 30.46 -10.29
CA SER A 371 -9.47 31.71 -10.98
C SER A 371 -10.57 32.26 -11.90
N ASN A 372 -11.82 32.16 -11.43
CA ASN A 372 -12.99 32.61 -12.17
C ASN A 372 -13.22 34.11 -11.94
N LEU A 373 -12.59 34.93 -12.80
CA LEU A 373 -12.68 36.38 -12.71
C LEU A 373 -14.13 36.91 -12.76
N LEU A 374 -15.02 36.28 -13.52
CA LEU A 374 -16.41 36.72 -13.64
C LEU A 374 -17.17 36.56 -12.31
N LEU A 375 -17.05 35.40 -11.66
CA LEU A 375 -17.67 35.17 -10.34
C LEU A 375 -17.05 36.06 -9.27
N ILE A 376 -15.72 36.22 -9.26
CA ILE A 376 -15.01 37.09 -8.32
C ILE A 376 -15.53 38.53 -8.43
N LYS A 377 -15.61 39.08 -9.65
CA LYS A 377 -16.17 40.41 -9.90
C LYS A 377 -17.59 40.53 -9.40
N TYR A 378 -18.45 39.60 -9.82
CA TYR A 378 -19.86 39.64 -9.47
C TYR A 378 -20.08 39.64 -7.95
N VAL A 379 -19.44 38.71 -7.22
CA VAL A 379 -19.55 38.62 -5.75
C VAL A 379 -19.01 39.88 -5.07
N MET A 380 -17.88 40.43 -5.52
CA MET A 380 -17.27 41.61 -4.90
C MET A 380 -18.00 42.93 -5.17
N GLU A 381 -18.68 43.03 -6.30
CA GLU A 381 -19.43 44.23 -6.72
C GLU A 381 -20.87 44.22 -6.20
N ASN A 382 -21.50 43.05 -6.03
CA ASN A 382 -22.94 42.93 -5.76
C ASN A 382 -23.29 42.33 -4.39
N ILE A 383 -22.32 41.80 -3.63
CA ILE A 383 -22.57 41.18 -2.33
C ILE A 383 -21.79 41.91 -1.22
N ASP A 384 -22.38 42.04 -0.03
CA ASP A 384 -21.73 42.69 1.12
C ASP A 384 -20.38 42.02 1.44
N ARG A 385 -19.32 42.83 1.51
CA ARG A 385 -17.95 42.40 1.79
C ARG A 385 -17.79 41.72 3.15
N LYS A 386 -18.73 41.87 4.08
CA LYS A 386 -18.74 41.15 5.37
C LYS A 386 -19.02 39.65 5.20
N CYS A 387 -19.62 39.24 4.08
CA CYS A 387 -20.01 37.85 3.84
C CYS A 387 -18.83 36.94 3.41
N PHE A 388 -17.65 37.48 3.13
CA PHE A 388 -16.50 36.69 2.67
C PHE A 388 -15.15 37.34 3.06
N ASP A 389 -14.07 36.55 3.07
CA ASP A 389 -12.74 37.01 3.46
C ASP A 389 -11.92 37.49 2.24
N VAL A 390 -11.95 38.80 2.02
CA VAL A 390 -11.21 39.51 0.97
C VAL A 390 -9.70 39.28 1.04
N ARG A 391 -9.12 39.20 2.24
CA ARG A 391 -7.67 39.00 2.45
C ARG A 391 -7.21 37.63 1.95
N SER A 392 -8.08 36.63 2.05
CA SER A 392 -7.78 35.28 1.57
C SER A 392 -7.96 35.08 0.06
N ALA A 393 -8.67 35.98 -0.62
CA ALA A 393 -9.01 35.85 -2.04
C ALA A 393 -7.76 35.81 -2.93
N MET A 394 -6.87 36.80 -2.81
CA MET A 394 -5.61 36.87 -3.56
C MET A 394 -4.75 35.62 -3.34
N ASN A 395 -4.61 35.21 -2.08
CA ASN A 395 -3.85 34.03 -1.72
C ASN A 395 -4.40 32.75 -2.38
N LYS A 396 -5.73 32.61 -2.49
CA LYS A 396 -6.36 31.44 -3.11
C LYS A 396 -6.20 31.45 -4.64
N VAL A 397 -6.36 32.61 -5.28
CA VAL A 397 -6.11 32.76 -6.72
C VAL A 397 -4.66 32.37 -7.05
N CYS A 398 -3.68 32.80 -6.25
CA CYS A 398 -2.29 32.42 -6.46
C CYS A 398 -2.00 30.91 -6.31
N ARG A 399 -2.91 30.11 -5.74
CA ARG A 399 -2.76 28.64 -5.63
C ARG A 399 -3.25 27.87 -6.85
N SER A 400 -3.95 28.50 -7.80
CA SER A 400 -4.51 27.79 -8.94
C SER A 400 -3.53 27.75 -10.10
N SER A 401 -3.09 26.58 -10.57
CA SER A 401 -2.15 26.45 -11.71
C SER A 401 -2.73 26.83 -13.09
N LYS A 402 -3.88 27.52 -13.13
CA LYS A 402 -4.62 27.81 -14.36
C LYS A 402 -4.06 29.06 -15.07
N THR A 403 -4.08 29.04 -16.39
CA THR A 403 -3.57 30.14 -17.25
C THR A 403 -4.31 31.48 -17.05
N ASN A 404 -5.55 31.45 -16.56
CA ASN A 404 -6.40 32.63 -16.34
C ASN A 404 -6.17 33.33 -14.98
N SER A 405 -5.32 32.78 -14.09
CA SER A 405 -5.07 33.31 -12.75
C SER A 405 -4.51 34.74 -12.75
N LEU A 406 -3.70 35.09 -13.76
CA LEU A 406 -3.11 36.43 -13.87
C LEU A 406 -4.17 37.54 -13.98
N GLY A 407 -5.26 37.29 -14.71
CA GLY A 407 -6.34 38.27 -14.85
C GLY A 407 -7.05 38.54 -13.52
N ALA A 408 -7.27 37.49 -12.73
CA ALA A 408 -7.85 37.60 -11.40
C ALA A 408 -6.91 38.30 -10.41
N VAL A 409 -5.61 38.00 -10.44
CA VAL A 409 -4.60 38.69 -9.61
C VAL A 409 -4.55 40.18 -9.92
N LYS A 410 -4.44 40.57 -11.20
CA LYS A 410 -4.41 41.97 -11.62
C LYS A 410 -5.64 42.73 -11.14
N TRP A 411 -6.82 42.16 -11.40
CA TRP A 411 -8.08 42.81 -11.02
C TRP A 411 -8.21 42.94 -9.48
N LEU A 412 -7.87 41.89 -8.72
CA LEU A 412 -7.89 41.95 -7.26
C LEU A 412 -6.89 42.99 -6.70
N PHE A 413 -5.72 43.12 -7.32
CA PHE A 413 -4.70 44.08 -6.92
C PHE A 413 -5.15 45.53 -7.17
N GLU A 414 -5.83 45.79 -8.29
CA GLU A 414 -6.35 47.12 -8.65
C GLU A 414 -7.56 47.54 -7.79
N ASN A 415 -8.37 46.58 -7.33
CA ASN A 415 -9.67 46.84 -6.69
C ASN A 415 -9.66 46.63 -5.16
N ILE A 416 -8.58 46.08 -4.58
CA ILE A 416 -8.44 45.88 -3.13
C ILE A 416 -7.27 46.73 -2.62
N PRO A 417 -7.47 47.55 -1.57
CA PRO A 417 -6.39 48.27 -0.90
C PRO A 417 -5.21 47.35 -0.52
N HIS A 418 -3.99 47.75 -0.90
CA HIS A 418 -2.79 46.92 -0.73
C HIS A 418 -2.53 46.48 0.71
N ASN A 419 -2.89 47.30 1.70
CA ASN A 419 -2.73 46.97 3.13
C ASN A 419 -3.62 45.80 3.61
N MET A 420 -4.65 45.42 2.84
CA MET A 420 -5.48 44.26 3.11
C MET A 420 -4.98 42.98 2.40
N LEU A 421 -3.99 43.10 1.51
CA LEU A 421 -3.43 41.99 0.76
C LEU A 421 -2.13 41.50 1.40
N ASP A 422 -2.02 40.19 1.59
CA ASP A 422 -0.77 39.55 1.99
C ASP A 422 0.02 39.17 0.73
N LEU A 423 0.71 40.16 0.16
CA LEU A 423 1.43 40.02 -1.12
C LEU A 423 2.62 39.06 -1.02
N GLU A 424 3.27 38.97 0.14
CA GLU A 424 4.35 38.00 0.37
C GLU A 424 3.81 36.57 0.31
N LYS A 425 2.71 36.29 1.01
CA LYS A 425 2.05 34.97 0.98
C LYS A 425 1.48 34.65 -0.41
N ALA A 426 0.98 35.65 -1.13
CA ALA A 426 0.49 35.50 -2.50
C ALA A 426 1.63 35.06 -3.44
N MET A 427 2.79 35.73 -3.37
CA MET A 427 3.99 35.36 -4.12
C MET A 427 4.46 33.95 -3.77
N ASN A 428 4.55 33.60 -2.48
CA ASN A 428 4.95 32.26 -2.04
C ASN A 428 4.01 31.15 -2.57
N ASN A 429 2.69 31.40 -2.57
CA ASN A 429 1.73 30.47 -3.17
C ASN A 429 1.90 30.37 -4.69
N ALA A 430 2.10 31.49 -5.39
CA ALA A 430 2.33 31.48 -6.83
C ALA A 430 3.59 30.67 -7.19
N CYS A 431 4.66 30.80 -6.40
CA CYS A 431 5.87 29.99 -6.54
C CYS A 431 5.61 28.50 -6.24
N ARG A 432 4.84 28.17 -5.19
CA ARG A 432 4.58 26.78 -4.80
C ARG A 432 3.65 26.03 -5.77
N TYR A 433 2.81 26.73 -6.51
CA TYR A 433 1.82 26.15 -7.41
C TYR A 433 2.12 26.46 -8.90
N ASP A 434 3.37 26.77 -9.21
CA ASP A 434 3.90 26.97 -10.58
C ASP A 434 3.18 28.01 -11.43
N ASN A 435 2.67 29.06 -10.79
CA ASN A 435 2.04 30.18 -11.49
C ASN A 435 3.09 31.15 -12.04
N VAL A 436 3.85 30.72 -13.05
CA VAL A 436 4.97 31.49 -13.64
C VAL A 436 4.53 32.92 -14.01
N LEU A 437 3.42 33.07 -14.73
CA LEU A 437 2.92 34.37 -15.18
C LEU A 437 2.58 35.33 -14.02
N VAL A 438 2.07 34.81 -12.89
CA VAL A 438 1.77 35.63 -11.71
C VAL A 438 3.07 36.04 -11.01
N VAL A 439 4.03 35.12 -10.90
CA VAL A 439 5.36 35.39 -10.32
C VAL A 439 6.09 36.46 -11.15
N GLU A 440 6.12 36.32 -12.47
CA GLU A 440 6.70 37.31 -13.38
C GLU A 440 6.03 38.68 -13.22
N TRP A 441 4.70 38.70 -13.14
CA TRP A 441 3.96 39.94 -12.97
C TRP A 441 4.24 40.60 -11.61
N PHE A 442 4.19 39.85 -10.51
CA PHE A 442 4.54 40.38 -9.19
C PHE A 442 5.96 40.92 -9.15
N TRP A 443 6.93 40.20 -9.73
CA TRP A 443 8.33 40.60 -9.72
C TRP A 443 8.60 41.87 -10.53
N ASN A 444 7.90 42.05 -11.65
CA ASN A 444 8.08 43.18 -12.55
C ASN A 444 7.29 44.44 -12.13
N ASN A 445 6.23 44.30 -11.32
CA ASN A 445 5.29 45.41 -11.04
C ASN A 445 5.22 45.84 -9.56
N LEU A 446 5.80 45.07 -8.63
CA LEU A 446 5.76 45.38 -7.19
C LEU A 446 7.15 45.67 -6.61
N ASP A 447 7.20 46.38 -5.48
CA ASP A 447 8.46 46.63 -4.78
C ASP A 447 9.07 45.31 -4.31
N ARG A 448 10.30 45.03 -4.75
CA ARG A 448 11.05 43.81 -4.42
C ARG A 448 11.24 43.62 -2.92
N LYS A 449 11.24 44.69 -2.12
CA LYS A 449 11.34 44.61 -0.65
C LYS A 449 10.13 43.95 0.01
N LEU A 450 9.01 43.82 -0.71
CA LEU A 450 7.80 43.16 -0.21
C LEU A 450 7.93 41.62 -0.21
N PHE A 451 8.94 41.06 -0.88
CA PHE A 451 9.07 39.62 -1.06
C PHE A 451 10.29 39.06 -0.35
N ASN A 452 10.08 37.97 0.38
CA ASN A 452 11.17 37.15 0.88
C ASN A 452 11.69 36.23 -0.23
N VAL A 453 12.77 36.65 -0.89
CA VAL A 453 13.45 35.94 -1.99
C VAL A 453 13.78 34.47 -1.64
N LYS A 454 14.24 34.23 -0.41
CA LYS A 454 14.57 32.88 0.07
C LYS A 454 13.33 32.00 0.19
N SER A 455 12.22 32.56 0.67
CA SER A 455 10.94 31.84 0.76
C SER A 455 10.36 31.53 -0.62
N ALA A 456 10.37 32.51 -1.53
CA ALA A 456 9.89 32.33 -2.90
C ALA A 456 10.66 31.21 -3.62
N TRP A 457 12.01 31.25 -3.53
CA TRP A 457 12.88 30.20 -4.05
C TRP A 457 12.56 28.82 -3.48
N ASN A 458 12.50 28.70 -2.15
CA ASN A 458 12.22 27.43 -1.49
C ASN A 458 10.86 26.83 -1.87
N ASN A 459 9.86 27.67 -2.13
CA ASN A 459 8.54 27.24 -2.58
C ASN A 459 8.57 26.80 -4.05
N ALA A 460 9.28 27.53 -4.92
CA ALA A 460 9.45 27.17 -6.33
C ALA A 460 10.20 25.84 -6.52
N CYS A 461 11.10 25.48 -5.60
CA CYS A 461 11.82 24.20 -5.69
C CYS A 461 10.89 22.98 -5.57
N TYR A 462 9.76 23.06 -4.87
CA TYR A 462 8.91 21.90 -4.53
C TYR A 462 8.41 21.10 -5.73
N ASN A 463 7.94 21.79 -6.78
CA ASN A 463 7.38 21.13 -7.97
C ASN A 463 8.40 20.96 -9.10
N CYS A 464 9.61 21.50 -8.94
CA CYS A 464 10.69 21.37 -9.92
C CYS A 464 10.32 21.87 -11.33
N ASN A 465 9.55 22.95 -11.44
CA ASN A 465 9.20 23.54 -12.73
C ASN A 465 10.40 24.32 -13.31
N GLU A 466 10.86 23.89 -14.49
CA GLU A 466 12.04 24.47 -15.17
C GLU A 466 11.86 25.95 -15.50
N ALA A 467 10.71 26.35 -16.03
CA ALA A 467 10.46 27.72 -16.45
C ALA A 467 10.47 28.69 -15.26
N LEU A 468 9.82 28.30 -14.15
CA LEU A 468 9.80 29.11 -12.92
C LEU A 468 11.21 29.26 -12.33
N LEU A 469 11.92 28.15 -12.15
CA LEU A 469 13.26 28.16 -11.56
C LEU A 469 14.27 28.92 -12.45
N SER A 470 14.16 28.79 -13.78
CA SER A 470 14.94 29.58 -14.74
C SER A 470 14.69 31.07 -14.59
N TYR A 471 13.41 31.48 -14.55
CA TYR A 471 13.04 32.87 -14.39
C TYR A 471 13.59 33.43 -13.06
N LEU A 472 13.42 32.69 -11.98
CA LEU A 472 13.91 33.07 -10.66
C LEU A 472 15.45 33.16 -10.59
N LEU A 473 16.18 32.23 -11.20
CA LEU A 473 17.65 32.28 -11.26
C LEU A 473 18.18 33.48 -12.07
N ASN A 474 17.48 33.86 -13.12
CA ASN A 474 17.88 34.96 -13.99
C ASN A 474 17.54 36.34 -13.40
N ASN A 475 16.54 36.43 -12.51
CA ASN A 475 16.00 37.70 -12.03
C ASN A 475 16.22 37.98 -10.53
N MET A 476 16.58 36.98 -9.72
CA MET A 476 16.84 37.13 -8.28
C MET A 476 18.33 37.15 -7.95
N ASP A 477 18.68 37.68 -6.77
CA ASP A 477 20.06 37.65 -6.27
C ASP A 477 20.47 36.19 -6.02
N LYS A 478 21.36 35.68 -6.89
CA LYS A 478 21.85 34.31 -6.90
C LYS A 478 22.50 33.90 -5.58
N ASN A 479 23.04 34.84 -4.80
CA ASN A 479 23.70 34.57 -3.52
C ASN A 479 22.71 34.22 -2.41
N MET A 480 21.43 34.59 -2.57
CA MET A 480 20.38 34.36 -1.57
C MET A 480 19.61 33.04 -1.78
N LEU A 481 19.89 32.33 -2.89
CA LEU A 481 19.18 31.12 -3.29
C LEU A 481 19.82 29.87 -2.67
N ASN A 482 19.03 29.06 -1.95
CA ASN A 482 19.51 27.78 -1.46
C ASN A 482 19.49 26.75 -2.61
N LYS A 483 20.56 26.75 -3.41
CA LYS A 483 20.69 25.89 -4.60
C LYS A 483 20.83 24.39 -4.24
N SER A 484 21.41 24.05 -3.09
CA SER A 484 21.50 22.65 -2.61
C SER A 484 20.11 22.07 -2.29
N LYS A 485 19.22 22.85 -1.67
CA LYS A 485 17.82 22.42 -1.47
C LYS A 485 17.09 22.17 -2.79
N ALA A 486 17.38 22.97 -3.82
CA ALA A 486 16.83 22.77 -5.15
C ALA A 486 17.31 21.46 -5.78
N LEU A 487 18.59 21.11 -5.63
CA LEU A 487 19.16 19.82 -6.07
C LEU A 487 18.47 18.64 -5.36
N SER A 488 18.31 18.71 -4.04
CA SER A 488 17.63 17.68 -3.25
C SER A 488 16.19 17.44 -3.72
N GLN A 489 15.43 18.53 -3.91
CA GLN A 489 14.05 18.42 -4.35
C GLN A 489 13.93 17.92 -5.79
N ALA A 490 14.86 18.32 -6.68
CA ALA A 490 14.94 17.79 -8.03
C ALA A 490 15.13 16.27 -8.06
N CYS A 491 15.91 15.70 -7.13
CA CYS A 491 16.09 14.25 -7.02
C CYS A 491 14.80 13.48 -6.69
N LYS A 492 13.79 14.14 -6.11
CA LYS A 492 12.48 13.55 -5.80
C LYS A 492 11.51 13.58 -6.98
N SER A 493 11.77 14.41 -7.99
CA SER A 493 10.89 14.55 -9.16
C SER A 493 11.19 13.47 -10.20
N ILE A 494 10.27 12.52 -10.36
CA ILE A 494 10.44 11.34 -11.23
C ILE A 494 10.57 11.72 -12.71
N GLN A 495 9.81 12.73 -13.18
CA GLN A 495 9.73 13.04 -14.60
C GLN A 495 10.75 14.07 -15.07
N GLU A 496 10.93 15.19 -14.34
CA GLU A 496 11.69 16.35 -14.86
C GLU A 496 12.85 16.82 -13.97
N GLY A 497 13.16 16.08 -12.89
CA GLY A 497 14.23 16.43 -11.95
C GLY A 497 15.60 16.67 -12.61
N TYR A 498 15.93 15.87 -13.63
CA TYR A 498 17.19 15.99 -14.36
C TYR A 498 17.32 17.32 -15.12
N LYS A 499 16.22 17.91 -15.59
CA LYS A 499 16.22 19.22 -16.27
C LYS A 499 16.66 20.32 -15.31
N ILE A 500 16.15 20.28 -14.07
CA ILE A 500 16.53 21.22 -13.01
C ILE A 500 18.00 21.07 -12.61
N ILE A 501 18.48 19.84 -12.46
CA ILE A 501 19.89 19.58 -12.15
C ILE A 501 20.78 20.10 -13.29
N SER A 502 20.40 19.83 -14.54
CA SER A 502 21.12 20.32 -15.73
C SER A 502 21.22 21.84 -15.76
N LEU A 503 20.16 22.53 -15.33
CA LEU A 503 20.11 23.98 -15.27
C LEU A 503 20.96 24.53 -14.12
N LEU A 504 20.88 23.93 -12.95
CA LEU A 504 21.67 24.32 -11.78
C LEU A 504 23.16 24.06 -11.98
N PHE A 505 23.56 22.96 -12.63
CA PHE A 505 24.97 22.63 -12.85
C PHE A 505 25.66 23.54 -13.89
N LYS A 506 24.90 24.29 -14.69
CA LYS A 506 25.43 25.36 -15.55
C LYS A 506 25.83 26.61 -14.76
N GLU A 507 25.36 26.76 -13.52
CA GLU A 507 25.73 27.91 -12.67
C GLU A 507 27.15 27.76 -12.10
N PRO A 508 27.88 28.88 -11.91
CA PRO A 508 29.20 28.85 -11.29
C PRO A 508 29.14 28.20 -9.89
N ASN A 509 30.14 27.37 -9.57
CA ASN A 509 30.28 26.69 -8.27
C ASN A 509 29.16 25.68 -7.91
N MET A 510 28.35 25.24 -8.88
CA MET A 510 27.32 24.21 -8.64
C MET A 510 27.73 22.80 -9.06
N ASN A 511 28.49 22.65 -10.15
CA ASN A 511 29.10 21.38 -10.55
C ASN A 511 30.36 21.10 -9.71
N THR A 512 30.17 20.87 -8.40
CA THR A 512 31.24 20.52 -7.44
C THR A 512 31.13 19.07 -7.02
N PRO A 513 32.23 18.45 -6.54
CA PRO A 513 32.21 17.08 -6.04
C PRO A 513 31.13 16.79 -4.99
N GLU A 514 30.95 17.71 -4.05
CA GLU A 514 29.97 17.57 -2.96
C GLU A 514 28.53 17.57 -3.47
N ASN A 515 28.21 18.46 -4.42
CA ASN A 515 26.87 18.54 -5.01
C ASN A 515 26.59 17.30 -5.88
N CYS A 516 27.56 16.80 -6.63
CA CYS A 516 27.41 15.57 -7.41
C CYS A 516 27.17 14.35 -6.50
N LYS A 517 27.91 14.26 -5.38
CA LYS A 517 27.69 13.23 -4.35
C LYS A 517 26.28 13.32 -3.77
N GLN A 518 25.84 14.52 -3.42
CA GLN A 518 24.49 14.76 -2.90
C GLN A 518 23.43 14.28 -3.90
N VAL A 519 23.50 14.74 -5.15
CA VAL A 519 22.51 14.41 -6.19
C VAL A 519 22.48 12.91 -6.45
N LEU A 520 23.64 12.26 -6.59
CA LEU A 520 23.70 10.81 -6.82
C LEU A 520 23.09 10.03 -5.65
N THR A 521 23.48 10.37 -4.42
CA THR A 521 22.97 9.70 -3.21
C THR A 521 21.45 9.88 -3.10
N GLU A 522 20.96 11.11 -3.22
CA GLU A 522 19.53 11.41 -3.09
C GLU A 522 18.69 10.83 -4.25
N ALA A 523 19.20 10.81 -5.48
CA ALA A 523 18.52 10.17 -6.59
C ALA A 523 18.39 8.66 -6.36
N CYS A 524 19.42 8.00 -5.84
CA CYS A 524 19.37 6.59 -5.49
C CYS A 524 18.42 6.30 -4.30
N VAL A 525 18.39 7.17 -3.29
CA VAL A 525 17.44 7.05 -2.16
C VAL A 525 16.00 7.13 -2.67
N ASN A 526 15.71 8.04 -3.60
CA ASN A 526 14.37 8.27 -4.16
C ASN A 526 14.05 7.41 -5.40
N CYS A 527 14.88 6.42 -5.74
CA CYS A 527 14.71 5.56 -6.92
C CYS A 527 14.55 6.32 -8.25
N ASN A 528 15.20 7.49 -8.39
CA ASN A 528 15.06 8.35 -9.56
C ASN A 528 16.05 7.95 -10.67
N ARG A 529 15.65 6.94 -11.46
CA ARG A 529 16.44 6.41 -12.57
C ARG A 529 16.82 7.47 -13.61
N ASN A 530 15.96 8.45 -13.87
CA ASN A 530 16.19 9.48 -14.90
C ASN A 530 17.34 10.40 -14.51
N VAL A 531 17.39 10.81 -13.23
CA VAL A 531 18.49 11.62 -12.70
C VAL A 531 19.80 10.85 -12.70
N VAL A 532 19.79 9.58 -12.28
CA VAL A 532 21.00 8.73 -12.31
C VAL A 532 21.48 8.52 -13.75
N THR A 533 20.59 8.19 -14.68
CA THR A 533 20.92 8.04 -16.11
C THR A 533 21.54 9.32 -16.67
N TRP A 534 20.92 10.47 -16.38
CA TRP A 534 21.42 11.76 -16.84
C TRP A 534 22.80 12.07 -16.25
N LEU A 535 23.03 11.85 -14.95
CA LEU A 535 24.34 12.03 -14.34
C LEU A 535 25.39 11.13 -15.00
N MET A 536 25.07 9.87 -15.25
CA MET A 536 25.99 8.90 -15.86
C MET A 536 26.26 9.16 -17.35
N SER A 537 25.38 9.89 -18.06
CA SER A 537 25.55 10.16 -19.48
C SER A 537 26.31 11.46 -19.78
N HIS A 538 26.60 12.32 -18.80
CA HIS A 538 27.23 13.63 -19.02
C HIS A 538 28.68 13.65 -18.51
N THR A 539 29.61 13.43 -19.44
CA THR A 539 31.07 13.31 -19.21
C THR A 539 31.75 14.56 -18.65
N ASP A 540 31.09 15.72 -18.70
CA ASP A 540 31.59 17.01 -18.22
C ASP A 540 31.43 17.19 -16.70
N ILE A 541 30.75 16.27 -16.03
CA ILE A 541 30.55 16.24 -14.58
C ILE A 541 31.70 15.41 -13.96
N GLN A 542 32.54 16.05 -13.13
CA GLN A 542 33.90 15.59 -12.84
C GLN A 542 34.05 14.11 -12.41
N PRO A 543 34.89 13.30 -13.10
CA PRO A 543 35.18 11.90 -12.80
C PRO A 543 35.75 11.57 -11.40
N LEU A 544 36.17 12.58 -10.62
CA LEU A 544 36.82 12.36 -9.30
C LEU A 544 35.86 12.04 -8.15
N VAL A 545 34.55 12.22 -8.30
CA VAL A 545 33.54 11.89 -7.27
C VAL A 545 33.24 10.38 -7.23
N TYR A 546 33.48 9.69 -8.34
CA TYR A 546 32.84 8.42 -8.66
C TYR A 546 33.52 7.18 -8.08
N LYS A 547 34.63 7.29 -7.33
CA LYS A 547 35.27 6.08 -6.80
C LYS A 547 34.72 5.68 -5.44
N GLU A 548 35.06 6.42 -4.38
CA GLU A 548 34.61 6.12 -3.02
C GLU A 548 33.09 6.31 -2.88
N THR A 549 32.55 7.41 -3.42
CA THR A 549 31.13 7.72 -3.32
C THR A 549 30.23 6.73 -4.05
N LEU A 550 30.66 6.17 -5.18
CA LEU A 550 29.83 5.29 -5.99
C LEU A 550 29.63 3.93 -5.31
N ILE A 551 30.68 3.39 -4.68
CA ILE A 551 30.59 2.14 -3.92
C ILE A 551 29.70 2.34 -2.70
N ASP A 552 29.94 3.40 -1.91
CA ASP A 552 29.10 3.74 -0.76
C ASP A 552 27.63 3.95 -1.18
N THR A 553 27.41 4.57 -2.34
CA THR A 553 26.06 4.76 -2.87
C THR A 553 25.45 3.46 -3.37
N ILE A 554 26.20 2.59 -4.06
CA ILE A 554 25.73 1.25 -4.47
C ILE A 554 25.34 0.46 -3.22
N LYS A 555 26.21 0.40 -2.20
CA LYS A 555 25.93 -0.25 -0.91
C LYS A 555 24.70 0.33 -0.22
N ALA A 556 24.60 1.65 -0.14
CA ALA A 556 23.44 2.31 0.46
C ALA A 556 22.14 2.01 -0.31
N THR A 557 22.21 2.00 -1.65
CA THR A 557 21.07 1.69 -2.53
C THR A 557 20.61 0.26 -2.35
N VAL A 558 21.56 -0.66 -2.23
CA VAL A 558 21.40 -2.08 -1.93
C VAL A 558 20.78 -2.25 -0.53
N ASN A 559 21.40 -1.71 0.53
CA ASN A 559 20.92 -1.85 1.91
C ASN A 559 19.53 -1.25 2.16
N MET A 560 19.10 -0.25 1.38
CA MET A 560 17.78 0.39 1.52
C MET A 560 16.67 -0.32 0.73
N ALA A 561 16.97 -1.35 -0.05
CA ALA A 561 15.99 -1.96 -0.93
C ALA A 561 15.04 -2.90 -0.18
N ASN A 562 13.77 -2.50 -0.15
CA ASN A 562 12.66 -3.32 0.32
C ASN A 562 11.94 -3.97 -0.89
N ASN A 563 11.08 -4.96 -0.63
CA ASN A 563 10.36 -5.71 -1.68
C ASN A 563 9.59 -4.84 -2.69
N ARG A 564 9.13 -3.63 -2.31
CA ARG A 564 8.38 -2.72 -3.19
C ARG A 564 9.25 -2.00 -4.23
N ASP A 565 10.49 -1.68 -3.88
CA ASP A 565 11.37 -0.84 -4.71
C ASP A 565 12.52 -1.65 -5.34
N LYS A 566 12.50 -2.98 -5.16
CA LYS A 566 13.59 -3.88 -5.51
C LYS A 566 13.98 -3.74 -6.99
N PHE A 567 13.02 -3.73 -7.91
CA PHE A 567 13.26 -3.64 -9.35
C PHE A 567 13.88 -2.29 -9.78
N ASP A 568 13.37 -1.17 -9.25
CA ASP A 568 13.89 0.16 -9.58
C ASP A 568 15.33 0.33 -9.08
N ARG A 569 15.60 -0.13 -7.86
CA ARG A 569 16.95 -0.10 -7.27
C ARG A 569 17.92 -1.01 -8.01
N ILE A 570 17.50 -2.21 -8.42
CA ILE A 570 18.29 -3.09 -9.29
C ILE A 570 18.64 -2.38 -10.60
N SER A 571 17.66 -1.73 -11.25
CA SER A 571 17.90 -1.03 -12.51
C SER A 571 18.88 0.14 -12.36
N ILE A 572 18.84 0.85 -11.22
CA ILE A 572 19.75 1.94 -10.89
C ILE A 572 21.15 1.40 -10.62
N VAL A 573 21.28 0.32 -9.85
CA VAL A 573 22.57 -0.34 -9.62
C VAL A 573 23.14 -0.84 -10.93
N GLN A 574 22.34 -1.44 -11.83
CA GLN A 574 22.79 -1.86 -13.15
C GLN A 574 23.35 -0.70 -13.98
N LEU A 575 22.63 0.43 -14.04
CA LEU A 575 23.10 1.62 -14.75
C LEU A 575 24.41 2.16 -14.17
N MET A 576 24.54 2.17 -12.83
CA MET A 576 25.79 2.55 -12.18
C MET A 576 26.92 1.60 -12.59
N LEU A 577 26.68 0.27 -12.55
CA LEU A 577 27.64 -0.79 -12.90
C LEU A 577 28.12 -0.77 -14.35
N GLU A 578 27.30 -0.28 -15.29
CA GLU A 578 27.64 -0.18 -16.71
C GLU A 578 28.57 1.02 -17.03
N HIS A 579 28.82 1.91 -16.07
CA HIS A 579 29.62 3.12 -16.30
C HIS A 579 31.14 2.83 -16.39
N ASP A 580 31.83 3.44 -17.37
CA ASP A 580 33.24 3.17 -17.68
C ASP A 580 34.22 3.43 -16.52
N SER A 581 33.90 4.33 -15.60
CA SER A 581 34.70 4.61 -14.39
C SER A 581 34.89 3.37 -13.50
N ILE A 582 33.96 2.42 -13.56
CA ILE A 582 33.98 1.20 -12.74
C ILE A 582 35.12 0.26 -13.13
N ARG A 583 35.51 0.27 -14.41
CA ARG A 583 36.65 -0.52 -14.91
C ARG A 583 38.00 -0.09 -14.33
N LYS A 584 38.05 1.03 -13.59
CA LYS A 584 39.26 1.58 -12.95
C LYS A 584 39.29 1.35 -11.42
N PHE A 585 38.39 0.54 -10.85
CA PHE A 585 38.37 0.22 -9.42
C PHE A 585 39.56 -0.62 -8.94
N ARG A 586 39.88 -0.57 -7.63
CA ARG A 586 40.91 -1.45 -7.03
C ARG A 586 40.28 -2.79 -6.64
N GLN A 587 41.10 -3.77 -6.28
CA GLN A 587 40.70 -5.11 -5.85
C GLN A 587 39.56 -5.12 -4.80
N ASN A 588 39.71 -4.42 -3.67
CA ASN A 588 38.72 -4.44 -2.59
C ASN A 588 37.36 -3.85 -3.00
N ASP A 589 37.37 -2.81 -3.84
CA ASP A 589 36.16 -2.11 -4.30
C ASP A 589 35.22 -3.05 -5.07
N MET A 590 35.78 -3.92 -5.92
CA MET A 590 35.00 -4.84 -6.75
C MET A 590 34.47 -6.05 -5.97
N SER A 591 35.19 -6.49 -4.94
CA SER A 591 34.70 -7.54 -4.04
C SER A 591 33.44 -7.11 -3.32
N GLU A 592 33.45 -5.91 -2.73
CA GLU A 592 32.31 -5.37 -1.99
C GLU A 592 31.08 -5.14 -2.88
N VAL A 593 31.29 -4.73 -4.13
CA VAL A 593 30.22 -4.63 -5.13
C VAL A 593 29.63 -6.01 -5.44
N MET A 594 30.48 -7.03 -5.59
CA MET A 594 30.03 -8.40 -5.84
C MET A 594 29.28 -8.97 -4.65
N GLU A 595 29.72 -8.71 -3.40
CA GLU A 595 29.02 -9.07 -2.17
C GLU A 595 27.60 -8.46 -2.14
N ALA A 596 27.51 -7.15 -2.41
CA ALA A 596 26.24 -6.43 -2.46
C ALA A 596 25.27 -7.00 -3.51
N VAL A 597 25.74 -7.23 -4.74
CA VAL A 597 24.91 -7.80 -5.82
C VAL A 597 24.50 -9.25 -5.49
N SER A 598 25.39 -10.01 -4.83
CA SER A 598 25.13 -11.38 -4.41
C SER A 598 24.04 -11.47 -3.36
N SER A 599 23.99 -10.55 -2.39
CA SER A 599 22.93 -10.52 -1.38
C SER A 599 21.52 -10.31 -1.95
N PHE A 600 21.40 -9.71 -3.16
CA PHE A 600 20.12 -9.35 -3.77
C PHE A 600 19.47 -10.43 -4.66
N GLY A 601 20.22 -11.48 -4.98
CA GLY A 601 19.74 -12.53 -5.90
C GLY A 601 19.85 -12.14 -7.38
N GLN A 602 20.71 -11.18 -7.75
CA GLN A 602 20.90 -10.76 -9.14
C GLN A 602 21.93 -11.62 -9.88
N LEU A 603 21.56 -12.86 -10.22
CA LEU A 603 22.46 -13.80 -10.89
C LEU A 603 23.03 -13.25 -12.20
N ASP A 604 22.23 -12.59 -13.03
CA ASP A 604 22.69 -12.01 -14.30
C ASP A 604 23.81 -10.96 -14.09
N MET A 605 23.70 -10.16 -13.02
CA MET A 605 24.69 -9.15 -12.68
C MET A 605 25.96 -9.79 -12.10
N VAL A 606 25.81 -10.79 -11.24
CA VAL A 606 26.93 -11.62 -10.76
C VAL A 606 27.70 -12.19 -11.94
N GLN A 607 27.01 -12.81 -12.90
CA GLN A 607 27.63 -13.39 -14.10
C GLN A 607 28.30 -12.35 -14.98
N ARG A 608 27.71 -11.17 -15.15
CA ARG A 608 28.31 -10.06 -15.93
C ARG A 608 29.56 -9.51 -15.25
N LEU A 609 29.49 -9.23 -13.94
CA LEU A 609 30.64 -8.75 -13.17
C LEU A 609 31.79 -9.78 -13.20
N TRP A 610 31.46 -11.06 -13.07
CA TRP A 610 32.43 -12.14 -13.15
C TRP A 610 33.14 -12.22 -14.52
N ARG A 611 32.40 -12.04 -15.62
CA ARG A 611 32.97 -12.09 -16.99
C ARG A 611 33.81 -10.85 -17.31
N ASN A 612 33.47 -9.70 -16.73
CA ASN A 612 34.06 -8.40 -17.09
C ASN A 612 35.17 -7.94 -16.12
N THR A 613 35.46 -8.70 -15.07
CA THR A 613 36.43 -8.34 -14.03
C THR A 613 37.47 -9.45 -13.88
N ASP A 614 38.70 -9.07 -13.53
CA ASP A 614 39.73 -10.04 -13.14
C ASP A 614 39.30 -10.77 -11.86
N GLN A 615 39.16 -12.09 -11.93
CA GLN A 615 38.66 -12.92 -10.83
C GLN A 615 39.58 -12.90 -9.60
N SER A 616 40.87 -12.58 -9.77
CA SER A 616 41.80 -12.40 -8.64
C SER A 616 41.40 -11.24 -7.73
N MET A 617 40.53 -10.33 -8.19
CA MET A 617 40.05 -9.20 -7.41
C MET A 617 38.98 -9.56 -6.37
N PHE A 618 38.38 -10.75 -6.45
CA PHE A 618 37.25 -11.12 -5.60
C PHE A 618 37.68 -11.83 -4.31
N ASN A 619 37.20 -11.35 -3.16
CA ASN A 619 37.24 -12.14 -1.93
C ASN A 619 36.09 -13.16 -1.96
N MET A 620 36.32 -14.29 -2.62
CA MET A 620 35.28 -15.29 -2.85
C MET A 620 34.65 -15.83 -1.56
N ARG A 621 35.41 -15.89 -0.47
CA ARG A 621 34.89 -16.28 0.83
C ARG A 621 33.78 -15.33 1.31
N ALA A 622 34.04 -14.03 1.31
CA ALA A 622 33.07 -13.03 1.76
C ALA A 622 31.82 -12.98 0.85
N ILE A 623 32.04 -13.07 -0.47
CA ILE A 623 30.97 -13.05 -1.48
C ILE A 623 30.02 -14.24 -1.32
N VAL A 624 30.57 -15.46 -1.19
CA VAL A 624 29.74 -16.67 -1.06
C VAL A 624 29.02 -16.68 0.28
N ASN A 625 29.70 -16.33 1.38
CA ASN A 625 29.04 -16.22 2.69
C ASN A 625 27.86 -15.24 2.63
N THR A 626 28.06 -14.04 2.10
CA THR A 626 26.98 -13.03 1.96
C THR A 626 25.79 -13.56 1.16
N ALA A 627 26.04 -14.30 0.08
CA ALA A 627 24.98 -14.94 -0.71
C ALA A 627 24.22 -16.01 0.10
N CYS A 628 24.94 -16.76 0.95
CA CYS A 628 24.39 -17.78 1.84
C CYS A 628 23.59 -17.16 2.98
N GLU A 629 24.12 -16.15 3.68
CA GLU A 629 23.37 -15.40 4.71
C GLU A 629 22.03 -14.88 4.16
N SER A 630 22.05 -14.42 2.91
CA SER A 630 20.88 -13.87 2.21
C SER A 630 19.98 -14.93 1.55
N GLY A 631 20.32 -16.22 1.63
CA GLY A 631 19.49 -17.32 1.11
C GLY A 631 19.42 -17.42 -0.42
N GLN A 632 20.42 -16.90 -1.15
CA GLN A 632 20.37 -16.76 -2.61
C GLN A 632 20.79 -18.06 -3.32
N PHE A 633 19.88 -19.03 -3.37
CA PHE A 633 20.13 -20.39 -3.88
C PHE A 633 20.78 -20.42 -5.26
N GLU A 634 20.24 -19.70 -6.24
CA GLU A 634 20.72 -19.74 -7.64
C GLU A 634 22.14 -19.19 -7.77
N ILE A 635 22.47 -18.18 -6.97
CA ILE A 635 23.81 -17.60 -6.93
C ILE A 635 24.80 -18.55 -6.24
N VAL A 636 24.40 -19.15 -5.12
CA VAL A 636 25.23 -20.11 -4.40
C VAL A 636 25.50 -21.35 -5.27
N ASP A 637 24.49 -21.91 -5.93
CA ASP A 637 24.68 -23.02 -6.87
C ASP A 637 25.61 -22.63 -8.03
N TRP A 638 25.41 -21.44 -8.59
CA TRP A 638 26.28 -20.94 -9.64
C TRP A 638 27.74 -20.80 -9.18
N TYR A 639 28.00 -20.24 -8.00
CA TYR A 639 29.35 -20.15 -7.43
C TYR A 639 29.98 -21.53 -7.23
N LEU A 640 29.24 -22.48 -6.65
CA LEU A 640 29.72 -23.85 -6.43
C LEU A 640 29.99 -24.62 -7.73
N GLN A 641 29.41 -24.21 -8.86
CA GLN A 641 29.67 -24.80 -10.18
C GLN A 641 30.85 -24.17 -10.93
N ASN A 642 31.15 -22.90 -10.68
CA ASN A 642 32.05 -22.10 -11.54
C ASN A 642 33.35 -21.67 -10.86
N ILE A 643 33.51 -21.91 -9.56
CA ILE A 643 34.66 -21.46 -8.78
C ILE A 643 35.41 -22.66 -8.22
N GLU A 644 36.74 -22.60 -8.25
CA GLU A 644 37.58 -23.61 -7.62
C GLU A 644 37.25 -23.71 -6.12
N LEU A 645 36.94 -24.92 -5.65
CA LEU A 645 36.48 -25.18 -4.29
C LEU A 645 37.47 -24.74 -3.21
N THR A 646 38.76 -24.64 -3.53
CA THR A 646 39.81 -24.11 -2.64
C THR A 646 39.59 -22.65 -2.24
N ASN A 647 38.78 -21.91 -3.00
CA ASN A 647 38.45 -20.50 -2.74
C ASN A 647 37.10 -20.33 -2.01
N ILE A 648 36.41 -21.43 -1.66
CA ILE A 648 35.13 -21.41 -0.96
C ILE A 648 35.30 -22.09 0.41
N ASP A 649 34.91 -21.37 1.47
CA ASP A 649 34.83 -21.95 2.81
C ASP A 649 33.50 -22.69 2.98
N VAL A 650 33.43 -23.91 2.41
CA VAL A 650 32.22 -24.75 2.42
C VAL A 650 31.73 -25.04 3.84
N GLN A 651 32.63 -25.07 4.84
CA GLN A 651 32.28 -25.29 6.24
C GLN A 651 31.45 -24.13 6.80
N THR A 652 31.95 -22.90 6.61
CA THR A 652 31.22 -21.70 7.06
C THR A 652 29.90 -21.54 6.31
N VAL A 653 29.89 -21.82 5.00
CA VAL A 653 28.68 -21.78 4.18
C VAL A 653 27.60 -22.77 4.66
N MET A 654 27.98 -24.00 5.03
CA MET A 654 27.04 -24.96 5.62
C MET A 654 26.53 -24.48 6.98
N LEU A 655 27.44 -24.01 7.84
CA LEU A 655 27.12 -23.54 9.19
C LEU A 655 26.09 -22.39 9.14
N GLU A 656 26.38 -21.36 8.34
CA GLU A 656 25.47 -20.22 8.14
C GLU A 656 24.14 -20.67 7.55
N SER A 657 24.15 -21.53 6.53
CA SER A 657 22.90 -22.05 5.92
C SER A 657 22.05 -22.81 6.94
N CYS A 658 22.69 -23.56 7.84
CA CYS A 658 22.03 -24.26 8.94
C CYS A 658 21.49 -23.30 10.00
N GLY A 659 22.22 -22.24 10.36
CA GLY A 659 21.77 -21.24 11.34
C GLY A 659 20.65 -20.34 10.82
N TYR A 660 20.74 -19.89 9.57
CA TYR A 660 19.74 -19.01 8.94
C TYR A 660 18.49 -19.75 8.42
N GLY A 661 18.56 -21.07 8.22
CA GLY A 661 17.38 -21.87 7.84
C GLY A 661 17.24 -22.15 6.34
N TRP A 662 18.33 -22.06 5.57
CA TRP A 662 18.32 -22.23 4.12
C TRP A 662 18.41 -23.70 3.70
N LEU A 663 17.31 -24.46 3.87
CA LEU A 663 17.25 -25.91 3.59
C LEU A 663 17.67 -26.27 2.15
N THR A 664 17.31 -25.46 1.15
CA THR A 664 17.67 -25.71 -0.26
C THR A 664 19.18 -25.64 -0.47
N ILE A 665 19.86 -24.69 0.18
CA ILE A 665 21.31 -24.57 0.15
C ILE A 665 21.95 -25.73 0.93
N VAL A 666 21.42 -26.10 2.09
CA VAL A 666 21.90 -27.28 2.85
C VAL A 666 21.82 -28.56 2.01
N LYS A 667 20.69 -28.80 1.33
CA LYS A 667 20.52 -29.96 0.43
C LYS A 667 21.50 -29.93 -0.74
N LEU A 668 21.73 -28.76 -1.33
CA LEU A 668 22.70 -28.57 -2.41
C LEU A 668 24.12 -28.92 -1.96
N LEU A 669 24.56 -28.36 -0.83
CA LEU A 669 25.88 -28.63 -0.26
C LEU A 669 26.03 -30.11 0.08
N TRP A 670 25.00 -30.71 0.69
CA TRP A 670 24.98 -32.13 1.00
C TRP A 670 25.13 -33.02 -0.25
N SER A 671 24.40 -32.70 -1.31
CA SER A 671 24.45 -33.45 -2.58
C SER A 671 25.80 -33.37 -3.30
N LYS A 672 26.56 -32.29 -3.09
CA LYS A 672 27.83 -32.05 -3.81
C LYS A 672 29.07 -32.54 -3.08
N PHE A 673 29.08 -32.56 -1.75
CA PHE A 673 30.33 -32.71 -0.98
C PHE A 673 30.41 -33.92 -0.05
N GLU A 674 29.37 -34.79 0.00
CA GLU A 674 29.27 -36.02 0.80
C GLU A 674 30.29 -36.15 1.97
N ILE A 675 29.84 -35.84 3.20
CA ILE A 675 30.42 -36.19 4.53
C ILE A 675 31.87 -35.74 4.84
N LEU A 676 32.79 -35.61 3.88
CA LEU A 676 34.24 -35.55 4.15
C LEU A 676 34.81 -34.14 4.36
N MET A 677 34.06 -33.06 4.08
CA MET A 677 34.59 -31.68 4.17
C MET A 677 33.87 -30.76 5.17
N VAL A 678 32.77 -31.18 5.79
CA VAL A 678 31.87 -30.28 6.52
C VAL A 678 31.71 -30.70 7.97
N ASP A 679 31.87 -29.74 8.90
CA ASP A 679 31.59 -29.97 10.32
C ASP A 679 30.08 -30.04 10.58
N ILE A 680 29.53 -31.24 10.43
CA ILE A 680 28.11 -31.53 10.68
C ILE A 680 27.75 -31.33 12.14
N ARG A 681 28.68 -31.58 13.07
CA ARG A 681 28.39 -31.43 14.50
C ARG A 681 28.03 -29.99 14.82
N THR A 682 28.88 -29.05 14.40
CA THR A 682 28.65 -27.62 14.63
C THR A 682 27.46 -27.11 13.80
N SER A 683 27.29 -27.59 12.56
CA SER A 683 26.14 -27.22 11.72
C SER A 683 24.79 -27.66 12.32
N MET A 684 24.73 -28.89 12.85
CA MET A 684 23.57 -29.40 13.57
C MET A 684 23.31 -28.58 14.84
N ASP A 685 24.39 -28.22 15.55
CA ASP A 685 24.29 -27.43 16.77
C ASP A 685 23.67 -26.04 16.52
N GLU A 686 24.08 -25.39 15.43
CA GLU A 686 23.55 -24.09 15.00
C GLU A 686 22.08 -24.20 14.57
N ALA A 687 21.74 -25.22 13.76
CA ALA A 687 20.38 -25.49 13.34
C ALA A 687 19.45 -25.75 14.54
N CYS A 688 19.92 -26.51 15.53
CA CYS A 688 19.17 -26.77 16.76
C CYS A 688 19.07 -25.53 17.65
N THR A 689 20.13 -24.71 17.74
CA THR A 689 20.13 -23.50 18.56
C THR A 689 19.09 -22.50 18.05
N TYR A 690 18.93 -22.34 16.72
CA TYR A 690 17.94 -21.45 16.10
C TYR A 690 16.62 -22.13 15.68
N GLY A 691 16.39 -23.38 16.08
CA GLY A 691 15.10 -24.05 15.87
C GLY A 691 14.76 -24.35 14.41
N ARG A 692 15.77 -24.64 13.58
CA ARG A 692 15.57 -24.94 12.15
C ARG A 692 15.08 -26.38 11.95
N TYR A 693 13.83 -26.63 12.31
CA TYR A 693 13.20 -27.97 12.30
C TYR A 693 13.46 -28.77 11.02
N GLU A 694 13.18 -28.20 9.83
CA GLU A 694 13.35 -28.92 8.56
C GLU A 694 14.81 -29.30 8.26
N ILE A 695 15.77 -28.49 8.73
CA ILE A 695 17.21 -28.78 8.57
C ILE A 695 17.62 -29.86 9.57
N VAL A 696 17.22 -29.73 10.84
CA VAL A 696 17.50 -30.72 11.89
C VAL A 696 16.94 -32.08 11.49
N LYS A 697 15.69 -32.13 11.03
CA LYS A 697 15.05 -33.32 10.50
C LYS A 697 15.83 -33.89 9.30
N PHE A 698 16.15 -33.07 8.31
CA PHE A 698 16.93 -33.51 7.15
C PHE A 698 18.28 -34.12 7.58
N LEU A 699 18.99 -33.48 8.49
CA LEU A 699 20.29 -33.97 8.97
C LEU A 699 20.14 -35.27 9.79
N LEU A 700 19.10 -35.40 10.63
CA LEU A 700 18.83 -36.62 11.40
C LEU A 700 18.47 -37.82 10.51
N GLU A 701 17.76 -37.58 9.41
CA GLU A 701 17.36 -38.62 8.46
C GLU A 701 18.48 -39.05 7.50
N ASN A 702 19.44 -38.16 7.20
CA ASN A 702 20.41 -38.36 6.11
C ASN A 702 21.88 -38.47 6.57
N VAL A 703 22.19 -38.16 7.83
CA VAL A 703 23.58 -38.19 8.33
C VAL A 703 23.80 -39.30 9.36
N ASP A 704 24.97 -39.95 9.35
CA ASP A 704 25.34 -40.96 10.35
C ASP A 704 25.30 -40.33 11.75
N SER A 705 24.46 -40.90 12.62
CA SER A 705 24.27 -40.52 14.02
C SER A 705 25.56 -40.40 14.85
N ARG A 706 26.68 -40.99 14.41
CA ARG A 706 27.99 -40.86 15.08
C ARG A 706 28.64 -39.49 14.88
N LEU A 707 28.17 -38.68 13.93
CA LEU A 707 28.75 -37.37 13.60
C LEU A 707 28.19 -36.22 14.44
N PHE A 708 27.14 -36.43 15.23
CA PHE A 708 26.57 -35.43 16.13
C PHE A 708 26.03 -36.10 17.40
N ASP A 709 25.94 -35.33 18.49
CA ASP A 709 25.41 -35.84 19.75
C ASP A 709 23.89 -35.64 19.79
N THR A 710 23.13 -36.70 19.51
CA THR A 710 21.66 -36.66 19.52
C THR A 710 21.09 -36.29 20.90
N LYS A 711 21.80 -36.63 21.99
CA LYS A 711 21.39 -36.23 23.34
C LYS A 711 21.51 -34.73 23.52
N LEU A 712 22.63 -34.15 23.09
CA LEU A 712 22.83 -32.70 23.15
C LEU A 712 21.81 -31.94 22.28
N VAL A 713 21.51 -32.47 21.09
CA VAL A 713 20.47 -31.93 20.20
C VAL A 713 19.11 -31.89 20.90
N PHE A 714 18.74 -32.98 21.59
CA PHE A 714 17.51 -33.06 22.36
C PHE A 714 17.49 -32.07 23.55
N GLU A 715 18.56 -32.02 24.33
CA GLU A 715 18.70 -31.11 25.48
C GLU A 715 18.58 -29.63 25.03
N LYS A 716 19.24 -29.25 23.94
CA LYS A 716 19.13 -27.92 23.35
C LYS A 716 17.73 -27.63 22.82
N ALA A 717 17.12 -28.55 22.08
CA ALA A 717 15.75 -28.39 21.62
C ALA A 717 14.79 -28.13 22.79
N CYS A 718 14.96 -28.86 23.90
CA CYS A 718 14.17 -28.64 25.11
C CYS A 718 14.44 -27.28 25.76
N GLY A 719 15.71 -26.93 25.99
CA GLY A 719 16.09 -25.67 26.66
C GLY A 719 15.73 -24.40 25.88
N TYR A 720 15.85 -24.45 24.54
CA TYR A 720 15.45 -23.34 23.68
C TYR A 720 13.95 -23.33 23.34
N GLY A 721 13.21 -24.40 23.63
CA GLY A 721 11.76 -24.46 23.45
C GLY A 721 11.30 -24.91 22.05
N TRP A 722 12.15 -25.64 21.31
CA TRP A 722 11.86 -26.10 19.96
C TRP A 722 11.01 -27.37 19.96
N LYS A 723 9.71 -27.21 20.21
CA LYS A 723 8.74 -28.31 20.38
C LYS A 723 8.68 -29.30 19.23
N ASP A 724 8.71 -28.84 17.98
CA ASP A 724 8.63 -29.73 16.82
C ASP A 724 9.86 -30.63 16.72
N ILE A 725 11.05 -30.08 17.01
CA ILE A 725 12.30 -30.85 17.10
C ILE A 725 12.21 -31.86 18.25
N THR A 726 11.77 -31.41 19.44
CA THR A 726 11.63 -32.29 20.61
C THR A 726 10.65 -33.44 20.36
N LEU A 727 9.47 -33.17 19.77
CA LEU A 727 8.48 -34.19 19.43
C LEU A 727 9.01 -35.18 18.39
N TRP A 728 9.64 -34.67 17.33
CA TRP A 728 10.20 -35.52 16.29
C TRP A 728 11.27 -36.47 16.85
N LEU A 729 12.17 -35.96 17.70
CA LEU A 729 13.19 -36.79 18.37
C LEU A 729 12.55 -37.84 19.29
N PHE A 730 11.49 -37.47 20.02
CA PHE A 730 10.75 -38.42 20.87
C PHE A 730 10.10 -39.55 20.09
N ASP A 731 9.50 -39.24 18.94
CA ASP A 731 8.71 -40.21 18.17
C ASP A 731 9.58 -41.12 17.28
N ASN A 732 10.84 -40.73 17.00
CA ASN A 732 11.68 -41.41 16.00
C ASN A 732 12.98 -42.00 16.54
N ILE A 733 13.36 -41.75 17.80
CA ILE A 733 14.64 -42.23 18.36
C ILE A 733 14.43 -43.03 19.65
N ASP A 734 14.23 -44.35 19.48
CA ASP A 734 13.87 -45.31 20.54
C ASP A 734 14.93 -45.55 21.64
N ASN A 735 16.12 -44.93 21.58
CA ASN A 735 17.27 -45.29 22.42
C ASN A 735 18.17 -44.11 22.83
N ILE A 736 17.66 -42.87 22.85
CA ILE A 736 18.46 -41.81 23.45
C ILE A 736 18.48 -42.05 24.97
N SER A 737 19.65 -42.33 25.54
CA SER A 737 19.88 -42.32 27.00
C SER A 737 19.80 -40.89 27.51
N ILE A 738 18.60 -40.32 27.49
CA ILE A 738 18.32 -38.93 27.85
C ILE A 738 18.24 -38.85 29.36
N ASP A 739 19.01 -37.91 29.94
CA ASP A 739 18.74 -37.48 31.30
C ASP A 739 17.56 -36.50 31.27
N LEU A 740 16.35 -37.07 31.26
CA LEU A 740 15.10 -36.29 31.20
C LEU A 740 14.93 -35.38 32.41
N LYS A 741 15.57 -35.70 33.54
CA LYS A 741 15.56 -34.82 34.72
C LYS A 741 16.37 -33.56 34.44
N SER A 742 17.57 -33.72 33.89
CA SER A 742 18.40 -32.59 33.44
C SER A 742 17.67 -31.75 32.38
N CYS A 743 16.97 -32.39 31.43
CA CYS A 743 16.16 -31.69 30.43
C CYS A 743 15.04 -30.87 31.06
N MET A 744 14.28 -31.46 32.00
CA MET A 744 13.21 -30.75 32.71
C MET A 744 13.76 -29.58 33.55
N PHE A 745 14.96 -29.72 34.12
CA PHE A 745 15.61 -28.63 34.86
C PHE A 745 15.92 -27.44 33.95
N GLU A 746 16.51 -27.68 32.77
CA GLU A 746 16.79 -26.63 31.80
C GLU A 746 15.50 -25.97 31.27
N VAL A 747 14.50 -26.79 30.95
CA VAL A 747 13.16 -26.34 30.53
C VAL A 747 12.53 -25.42 31.58
N CYS A 748 12.62 -25.78 32.86
CA CYS A 748 12.11 -24.96 33.96
C CYS A 748 12.97 -23.71 34.20
N ALA A 749 14.28 -23.77 33.99
CA ALA A 749 15.18 -22.63 34.13
C ALA A 749 14.89 -21.55 33.08
N GLN A 750 14.63 -21.98 31.84
CA GLN A 750 14.40 -21.13 30.67
C GLN A 750 12.92 -20.81 30.40
N GLY A 751 12.01 -21.26 31.27
CA GLY A 751 10.58 -20.92 31.17
C GLY A 751 9.83 -21.59 30.02
N ARG A 752 10.30 -22.74 29.51
CA ARG A 752 9.72 -23.41 28.33
C ARG A 752 8.48 -24.25 28.68
N ILE A 753 7.36 -23.58 28.95
CA ILE A 753 6.12 -24.24 29.42
C ILE A 753 5.64 -25.36 28.51
N GLU A 754 5.61 -25.17 27.20
CA GLU A 754 5.10 -26.19 26.27
C GLU A 754 5.92 -27.48 26.30
N ILE A 755 7.24 -27.37 26.51
CA ILE A 755 8.12 -28.52 26.67
C ILE A 755 7.93 -29.14 28.06
N ALA A 756 7.73 -28.33 29.10
CA ALA A 756 7.46 -28.83 30.45
C ALA A 756 6.20 -29.69 30.48
N GLU A 757 5.11 -29.21 29.87
CA GLU A 757 3.85 -29.94 29.71
C GLU A 757 4.05 -31.24 28.92
N LEU A 758 4.80 -31.18 27.82
CA LEU A 758 5.12 -32.36 27.01
C LEU A 758 5.87 -33.42 27.82
N LEU A 759 6.97 -33.03 28.49
CA LEU A 759 7.77 -33.94 29.33
C LEU A 759 6.93 -34.51 30.49
N PHE A 760 6.08 -33.68 31.10
CA PHE A 760 5.18 -34.12 32.16
C PHE A 760 4.12 -35.11 31.67
N SER A 761 3.51 -34.88 30.50
CA SER A 761 2.49 -35.77 29.94
C SER A 761 2.99 -37.20 29.71
N LYS A 762 4.29 -37.36 29.44
CA LYS A 762 4.91 -38.66 29.15
C LYS A 762 5.31 -39.43 30.40
N TYR A 763 5.79 -38.75 31.46
CA TYR A 763 6.41 -39.41 32.63
C TYR A 763 5.70 -39.15 33.97
N GLY A 764 4.79 -38.18 34.01
CA GLY A 764 4.01 -37.82 35.19
C GLY A 764 4.80 -37.13 36.31
N ALA A 765 4.08 -36.67 37.33
CA ALA A 765 4.63 -35.90 38.45
C ALA A 765 5.69 -36.66 39.26
N ASN A 766 5.48 -37.97 39.51
CA ASN A 766 6.33 -38.78 40.38
C ASN A 766 7.77 -38.97 39.87
N TYR A 767 8.01 -38.68 38.58
CA TYR A 767 9.33 -38.79 37.99
C TYR A 767 10.25 -37.61 38.35
N PHE A 768 9.68 -36.43 38.60
CA PHE A 768 10.41 -35.18 38.81
C PHE A 768 10.40 -34.74 40.28
N ASP A 769 11.52 -34.22 40.76
CA ASP A 769 11.60 -33.65 42.11
C ASP A 769 11.12 -32.19 42.09
N VAL A 770 9.89 -31.98 42.57
CA VAL A 770 9.25 -30.66 42.63
C VAL A 770 10.06 -29.64 43.45
N ASN A 771 10.85 -30.06 44.44
CA ASN A 771 11.69 -29.13 45.22
C ASN A 771 12.73 -28.48 44.32
N ILE A 772 13.35 -29.27 43.44
CA ILE A 772 14.36 -28.79 42.49
C ILE A 772 13.69 -27.93 41.42
N LEU A 773 12.54 -28.37 40.88
CA LEU A 773 11.82 -27.63 39.84
C LEU A 773 11.40 -26.23 40.31
N ILE A 774 10.85 -26.12 41.53
CA ILE A 774 10.48 -24.82 42.12
C ILE A 774 11.72 -23.97 42.36
N GLY A 775 12.78 -24.56 42.93
CA GLY A 775 14.03 -23.86 43.21
C GLY A 775 14.71 -23.29 41.96
N ILE A 776 14.49 -23.88 40.79
CA ILE A 776 15.04 -23.40 39.50
C ILE A 776 14.06 -22.44 38.81
N SER A 777 12.78 -22.81 38.70
CA SER A 777 11.76 -22.00 38.00
C SER A 777 11.55 -20.63 38.67
N CYS A 778 11.60 -20.55 40.00
CA CYS A 778 11.39 -19.29 40.74
C CYS A 778 12.59 -18.33 40.72
N LYS A 779 13.66 -18.59 39.94
CA LYS A 779 14.85 -17.72 39.89
C LYS A 779 14.81 -16.65 38.80
N ASN A 780 14.01 -16.82 37.76
CA ASN A 780 13.95 -15.93 36.60
C ASN A 780 12.55 -15.36 36.42
N SER A 781 12.42 -14.11 35.94
CA SER A 781 11.14 -13.42 35.78
C SER A 781 10.23 -14.02 34.70
N ASP A 782 10.80 -14.68 33.70
CA ASP A 782 10.04 -15.16 32.53
C ASP A 782 9.34 -16.51 32.79
N ASN A 783 9.48 -17.07 33.99
CA ASN A 783 9.06 -18.42 34.32
C ASN A 783 7.65 -18.53 34.92
N ALA A 784 6.85 -17.45 34.90
CA ALA A 784 5.51 -17.43 35.49
C ALA A 784 4.63 -18.59 35.01
N GLY A 785 4.63 -18.86 33.70
CA GLY A 785 3.85 -19.94 33.10
C GLY A 785 4.24 -21.33 33.62
N VAL A 786 5.55 -21.61 33.73
CA VAL A 786 6.05 -22.86 34.31
C VAL A 786 5.64 -22.97 35.78
N VAL A 787 5.70 -21.89 36.55
CA VAL A 787 5.33 -21.94 37.97
C VAL A 787 3.83 -22.18 38.16
N VAL A 788 2.96 -21.56 37.35
CA VAL A 788 1.52 -21.89 37.34
C VAL A 788 1.31 -23.37 37.05
N PHE A 789 1.97 -23.89 36.01
CA PHE A 789 1.93 -25.30 35.68
C PHE A 789 2.37 -26.20 36.83
N LEU A 790 3.44 -25.85 37.56
CA LEU A 790 3.87 -26.60 38.74
C LEU A 790 2.85 -26.53 39.88
N ILE A 791 2.17 -25.41 40.08
CA ILE A 791 1.08 -25.27 41.07
C ILE A 791 -0.10 -26.19 40.74
N ASP A 792 -0.46 -26.26 39.46
CA ASP A 792 -1.63 -27.00 39.01
C ASP A 792 -1.41 -28.52 38.96
N ASN A 793 -0.16 -28.96 38.77
CA ASN A 793 0.16 -30.36 38.47
C ASN A 793 0.94 -31.09 39.57
N PHE A 794 1.40 -30.41 40.62
CA PHE A 794 2.13 -31.02 41.74
C PHE A 794 1.48 -30.71 43.09
N ASP A 795 1.54 -31.68 44.01
CA ASP A 795 1.12 -31.49 45.40
C ASP A 795 2.15 -30.61 46.15
N LEU A 796 1.88 -29.30 46.17
CA LEU A 796 2.79 -28.34 46.79
C LEU A 796 2.63 -28.26 48.32
N THR A 797 3.74 -28.47 49.04
CA THR A 797 3.83 -28.21 50.48
C THR A 797 3.72 -26.72 50.80
N GLN A 798 3.52 -26.36 52.07
CA GLN A 798 3.51 -24.95 52.47
C GLN A 798 4.85 -24.25 52.17
N VAL A 799 5.97 -24.95 52.38
CA VAL A 799 7.31 -24.41 52.08
C VAL A 799 7.45 -24.04 50.60
N HIS A 800 6.89 -24.85 49.70
CA HIS A 800 6.83 -24.54 48.27
C HIS A 800 6.05 -23.26 47.99
N LYS A 801 4.83 -23.14 48.54
CA LYS A 801 3.95 -21.98 48.36
C LYS A 801 4.61 -20.70 48.90
N ASP A 802 5.31 -20.80 50.03
CA ASP A 802 6.08 -19.71 50.65
C ASP A 802 7.26 -19.26 49.76
N ILE A 803 7.96 -20.18 49.09
CA ILE A 803 9.01 -19.83 48.11
C ILE A 803 8.41 -19.15 46.89
N ILE A 804 7.30 -19.68 46.37
CA ILE A 804 6.67 -19.17 45.15
C ILE A 804 6.14 -17.75 45.38
N ILE A 805 5.36 -17.50 46.43
CA ILE A 805 4.74 -16.17 46.64
C ILE A 805 5.79 -15.07 46.81
N ARG A 806 6.92 -15.36 47.46
CA ARG A 806 8.02 -14.39 47.64
C ARG A 806 8.68 -14.00 46.34
N ASN A 807 8.93 -14.97 45.45
CA ASN A 807 9.51 -14.71 44.13
C ASN A 807 8.48 -14.11 43.16
N ALA A 808 7.22 -14.51 43.27
CA ALA A 808 6.11 -13.93 42.51
C ALA A 808 5.97 -12.42 42.78
N CYS A 809 6.13 -11.98 44.04
CA CYS A 809 6.14 -10.54 44.36
C CYS A 809 7.38 -9.81 43.84
N LYS A 810 8.52 -10.50 43.78
CA LYS A 810 9.78 -9.93 43.26
C LYS A 810 9.74 -9.73 41.74
N TYR A 811 9.15 -10.69 41.02
CA TYR A 811 9.08 -10.73 39.55
C TYR A 811 7.70 -10.36 38.99
N SER A 812 6.83 -9.78 39.81
CA SER A 812 5.56 -9.19 39.35
C SER A 812 4.54 -10.19 38.80
N TRP A 813 4.55 -11.43 39.29
CA TRP A 813 3.62 -12.49 38.88
C TRP A 813 2.27 -12.37 39.59
N THR A 814 1.53 -11.31 39.25
CA THR A 814 0.30 -10.89 39.93
C THR A 814 -0.74 -12.00 40.07
N GLU A 815 -0.96 -12.82 39.03
CA GLU A 815 -1.93 -13.92 39.09
C GLU A 815 -1.51 -15.04 40.06
N ILE A 816 -0.22 -15.36 40.13
CA ILE A 816 0.32 -16.31 41.11
C ILE A 816 0.16 -15.76 42.53
N VAL A 817 0.39 -14.45 42.73
CA VAL A 817 0.17 -13.80 44.02
C VAL A 817 -1.31 -13.88 44.41
N LYS A 818 -2.24 -13.57 43.52
CA LYS A 818 -3.68 -13.71 43.77
C LYS A 818 -4.07 -15.13 44.18
N LEU A 819 -3.53 -16.15 43.50
CA LEU A 819 -3.78 -17.57 43.80
C LEU A 819 -3.28 -17.97 45.20
N LEU A 820 -2.09 -17.50 45.59
CA LEU A 820 -1.43 -17.95 46.82
C LEU A 820 -1.72 -17.08 48.06
N THR A 821 -2.20 -15.84 47.89
CA THR A 821 -2.41 -14.88 49.00
C THR A 821 -3.31 -15.47 50.09
N ASP A 822 -4.43 -16.07 49.72
CA ASP A 822 -5.41 -16.59 50.68
C ASP A 822 -4.88 -17.77 51.52
N VAL A 823 -3.85 -18.47 51.01
CA VAL A 823 -3.18 -19.58 51.71
C VAL A 823 -2.01 -19.09 52.56
N CYS A 824 -1.27 -18.08 52.10
CA CYS A 824 -0.05 -17.61 52.76
C CYS A 824 -0.26 -16.44 53.76
N LYS A 825 -1.43 -15.78 53.75
CA LYS A 825 -1.72 -14.56 54.51
C LYS A 825 -1.53 -14.61 56.03
N HIS A 826 -1.43 -15.81 56.62
CA HIS A 826 -1.27 -15.98 58.06
C HIS A 826 0.19 -16.03 58.54
N ASN A 827 1.16 -16.16 57.63
CA ASN A 827 2.57 -16.24 57.98
C ASN A 827 3.22 -14.86 57.93
N LYS A 828 3.47 -14.26 59.11
CA LYS A 828 4.08 -12.93 59.24
C LYS A 828 5.36 -12.78 58.42
N ASN A 829 6.33 -13.68 58.63
CA ASN A 829 7.65 -13.55 58.00
C ASN A 829 7.55 -13.62 56.47
N ILE A 830 6.64 -14.44 55.95
CA ILE A 830 6.43 -14.59 54.50
C ILE A 830 5.71 -13.38 53.92
N MET A 831 4.65 -12.88 54.57
CA MET A 831 3.91 -11.74 54.07
C MET A 831 4.71 -10.44 54.17
N GLU A 832 5.49 -10.27 55.24
CA GLU A 832 6.41 -9.13 55.39
C GLU A 832 7.47 -9.12 54.28
N GLU A 833 8.10 -10.28 54.00
CA GLU A 833 9.09 -10.41 52.93
C GLU A 833 8.46 -10.26 51.52
N ALA A 834 7.27 -10.83 51.30
CA ALA A 834 6.54 -10.73 50.04
C ALA A 834 6.14 -9.28 49.74
N MET A 835 5.57 -8.57 50.73
CA MET A 835 5.25 -7.15 50.62
C MET A 835 6.50 -6.31 50.37
N THR A 836 7.59 -6.60 51.08
CA THR A 836 8.89 -5.94 50.86
C THR A 836 9.38 -6.11 49.44
N ASN A 837 9.27 -7.31 48.86
CA ASN A 837 9.67 -7.54 47.47
C ASN A 837 8.78 -6.77 46.48
N ALA A 838 7.46 -6.75 46.70
CA ALA A 838 6.53 -5.97 45.87
C ALA A 838 6.85 -4.47 45.90
N CYS A 839 7.11 -3.92 47.10
CA CYS A 839 7.50 -2.52 47.26
C CYS A 839 8.89 -2.22 46.67
N LYS A 840 9.85 -3.16 46.70
CA LYS A 840 11.15 -2.99 46.03
C LYS A 840 11.01 -2.95 44.51
N SER A 841 10.14 -3.81 43.95
CA SER A 841 9.92 -3.93 42.51
C SER A 841 8.96 -2.88 41.93
N GLY A 842 8.23 -2.13 42.77
CA GLY A 842 7.30 -1.10 42.31
C GLY A 842 5.91 -1.62 41.95
N GLU A 843 5.52 -2.77 42.48
CA GLU A 843 4.29 -3.47 42.09
C GLU A 843 3.05 -2.97 42.85
N THR A 844 2.53 -1.82 42.42
CA THR A 844 1.38 -1.12 43.01
C THR A 844 0.14 -2.01 43.18
N GLU A 845 -0.19 -2.86 42.19
CA GLU A 845 -1.39 -3.71 42.25
C GLU A 845 -1.25 -4.86 43.25
N ILE A 846 -0.04 -5.43 43.39
CA ILE A 846 0.25 -6.46 44.40
C ILE A 846 0.19 -5.83 45.81
N VAL A 847 0.76 -4.64 45.98
CA VAL A 847 0.69 -3.90 47.24
C VAL A 847 -0.76 -3.63 47.63
N LYS A 848 -1.57 -3.16 46.69
CA LYS A 848 -3.00 -2.91 46.88
C LYS A 848 -3.75 -4.18 47.29
N LEU A 849 -3.50 -5.30 46.61
CA LEU A 849 -4.10 -6.59 46.93
C LEU A 849 -3.76 -7.04 48.36
N PHE A 850 -2.50 -6.88 48.79
CA PHE A 850 -2.09 -7.22 50.15
C PHE A 850 -2.75 -6.33 51.20
N LEU A 851 -2.83 -5.03 50.96
CA LEU A 851 -3.55 -4.11 51.87
C LEU A 851 -5.05 -4.43 51.99
N ASP A 852 -5.65 -4.97 50.92
CA ASP A 852 -7.08 -5.32 50.91
C ASP A 852 -7.37 -6.69 51.56
N LYS A 853 -6.43 -7.64 51.52
CA LYS A 853 -6.66 -9.05 51.92
C LYS A 853 -5.88 -9.53 53.14
N VAL A 854 -4.80 -8.86 53.52
CA VAL A 854 -3.87 -9.31 54.57
C VAL A 854 -3.94 -8.35 55.75
N ASP A 855 -3.87 -8.89 56.96
CA ASP A 855 -3.81 -8.07 58.17
C ASP A 855 -2.57 -7.16 58.12
N ILE A 856 -2.78 -5.86 58.25
CA ILE A 856 -1.75 -4.80 58.18
C ILE A 856 -0.58 -5.10 59.12
N SER A 857 -0.84 -5.72 60.28
CA SER A 857 0.19 -6.08 61.27
C SER A 857 1.20 -7.13 60.78
N LEU A 858 0.88 -7.85 59.70
CA LEU A 858 1.74 -8.87 59.09
C LEU A 858 2.58 -8.35 57.92
N LEU A 859 2.33 -7.13 57.44
CA LEU A 859 2.90 -6.62 56.20
C LEU A 859 4.20 -5.83 56.39
N GLY A 860 4.57 -5.44 57.61
CA GLY A 860 5.76 -4.60 57.83
C GLY A 860 5.66 -3.23 57.16
N VAL A 861 4.49 -2.60 57.17
CA VAL A 861 4.18 -1.36 56.42
C VAL A 861 5.18 -0.22 56.61
N ASN A 862 5.83 -0.11 57.78
CA ASN A 862 6.86 0.90 58.01
C ASN A 862 8.10 0.74 57.12
N ILE A 863 8.68 -0.47 57.07
CA ILE A 863 9.87 -0.71 56.25
C ILE A 863 9.55 -0.55 54.76
N ASN A 864 8.33 -0.92 54.36
CA ASN A 864 7.85 -0.77 52.99
C ASN A 864 7.68 0.70 52.59
N MET A 865 7.16 1.55 53.48
CA MET A 865 7.09 3.00 53.26
C MET A 865 8.49 3.57 52.98
N ILE A 866 9.46 3.21 53.82
CA ILE A 866 10.84 3.68 53.69
C ILE A 866 11.47 3.21 52.36
N ILE A 867 11.28 1.93 52.00
CA ILE A 867 11.78 1.37 50.73
C ILE A 867 11.13 2.06 49.53
N SER A 868 9.82 2.29 49.55
CA SER A 868 9.12 2.98 48.46
C SER A 868 9.58 4.42 48.31
N CYS A 869 9.84 5.12 49.42
CA CYS A 869 10.48 6.44 49.42
C CYS A 869 11.91 6.41 48.83
N GLN A 870 12.70 5.40 49.18
CA GLN A 870 14.06 5.23 48.67
C GLN A 870 14.10 4.93 47.16
N LYS A 871 13.10 4.23 46.64
CA LYS A 871 13.05 3.76 45.25
C LYS A 871 12.31 4.69 44.29
N GLY A 872 11.65 5.74 44.79
CA GLY A 872 10.88 6.65 43.94
C GLY A 872 9.49 6.13 43.57
N TRP A 873 8.90 5.20 44.35
CA TRP A 873 7.57 4.64 44.08
C TRP A 873 6.45 5.49 44.71
N ASP A 874 6.18 6.66 44.15
CA ASP A 874 5.21 7.66 44.62
C ASP A 874 3.77 7.13 44.71
N GLU A 875 3.32 6.33 43.74
CA GLU A 875 2.00 5.69 43.78
C GLU A 875 1.83 4.75 44.99
N ILE A 876 2.87 3.97 45.30
CA ILE A 876 2.88 3.07 46.47
C ILE A 876 2.88 3.88 47.76
N VAL A 877 3.69 4.95 47.84
CA VAL A 877 3.69 5.86 49.00
C VAL A 877 2.30 6.46 49.18
N SER A 878 1.65 6.92 48.11
CA SER A 878 0.29 7.46 48.17
C SER A 878 -0.71 6.43 48.68
N LEU A 879 -0.66 5.20 48.18
CA LEU A 879 -1.54 4.12 48.64
C LEU A 879 -1.35 3.78 50.11
N LEU A 880 -0.10 3.70 50.58
CA LEU A 880 0.21 3.44 51.99
C LEU A 880 -0.30 4.56 52.89
N LEU A 881 -0.11 5.84 52.50
CA LEU A 881 -0.61 7.00 53.24
C LEU A 881 -2.14 7.06 53.33
N GLU A 882 -2.85 6.55 52.32
CA GLU A 882 -4.31 6.58 52.26
C GLU A 882 -4.97 5.43 53.03
N ARG A 883 -4.32 4.26 53.09
CA ARG A 883 -4.94 3.03 53.60
C ARG A 883 -4.41 2.54 54.94
N VAL A 884 -3.30 3.08 55.41
CA VAL A 884 -2.65 2.66 56.66
C VAL A 884 -2.64 3.81 57.65
N ASP A 885 -2.87 3.50 58.93
CA ASP A 885 -2.79 4.48 60.01
C ASP A 885 -1.39 5.11 60.07
N HIS A 886 -1.35 6.45 60.01
CA HIS A 886 -0.14 7.25 60.01
C HIS A 886 0.75 7.00 61.24
N SER A 887 0.18 6.56 62.36
CA SER A 887 0.93 6.23 63.58
C SER A 887 1.86 5.00 63.44
N LEU A 888 1.69 4.19 62.39
CA LEU A 888 2.51 3.03 62.11
C LEU A 888 3.81 3.36 61.33
N PHE A 889 3.95 4.59 60.85
CA PHE A 889 5.08 5.00 60.03
C PHE A 889 6.11 5.81 60.83
N ASP A 890 7.38 5.51 60.58
CA ASP A 890 8.49 6.41 60.87
C ASP A 890 8.66 7.40 59.72
N PHE A 891 7.88 8.47 59.75
CA PHE A 891 7.97 9.53 58.76
C PHE A 891 9.29 10.30 58.78
N THR A 892 10.04 10.25 59.89
CA THR A 892 11.39 10.83 59.92
C THR A 892 12.33 9.99 59.04
N GLY A 893 12.29 8.65 59.19
CA GLY A 893 13.03 7.74 58.33
C GLY A 893 12.61 7.83 56.86
N ALA A 894 11.30 7.81 56.58
CA ALA A 894 10.77 7.89 55.21
C ALA A 894 11.16 9.21 54.50
N MET A 895 11.02 10.35 55.20
CA MET A 895 11.43 11.66 54.68
C MET A 895 12.96 11.73 54.45
N SER A 896 13.74 11.17 55.38
CA SER A 896 15.20 11.13 55.29
C SER A 896 15.66 10.37 54.04
N GLU A 897 15.13 9.17 53.79
CA GLU A 897 15.48 8.36 52.61
C GLU A 897 15.03 9.02 51.30
N ALA A 898 13.80 9.57 51.23
CA ALA A 898 13.34 10.32 50.05
C ALA A 898 14.26 11.52 49.74
N CYS A 899 14.71 12.23 50.78
CA CYS A 899 15.64 13.35 50.63
C CYS A 899 17.04 12.91 50.22
N HIS A 900 17.53 11.80 50.79
CA HIS A 900 18.82 11.20 50.45
C HIS A 900 18.85 10.68 49.01
N CYS A 901 17.74 10.14 48.50
CA CYS A 901 17.63 9.67 47.12
C CYS A 901 17.27 10.79 46.11
N GLY A 902 16.84 11.96 46.59
CA GLY A 902 16.53 13.11 45.72
C GLY A 902 15.11 13.10 45.15
N GLU A 903 14.20 12.31 45.73
CA GLU A 903 12.83 12.08 45.25
C GLU A 903 11.88 13.25 45.61
N ALA A 904 11.97 14.33 44.83
CA ALA A 904 11.22 15.57 45.09
C ALA A 904 9.69 15.38 45.12
N ASP A 905 9.15 14.55 44.23
CA ASP A 905 7.71 14.33 44.13
C ASP A 905 7.17 13.58 45.36
N ILE A 906 7.92 12.60 45.87
CA ILE A 906 7.59 11.90 47.11
C ILE A 906 7.67 12.85 48.31
N VAL A 907 8.69 13.72 48.35
CA VAL A 907 8.80 14.71 49.43
C VAL A 907 7.64 15.70 49.39
N GLU A 908 7.22 16.18 48.21
CA GLU A 908 6.03 17.00 48.09
C GLU A 908 4.77 16.25 48.54
N LEU A 909 4.61 14.99 48.14
CA LEU A 909 3.49 14.14 48.54
C LEU A 909 3.43 13.96 50.07
N LEU A 910 4.56 13.67 50.71
CA LEU A 910 4.66 13.51 52.17
C LEU A 910 4.28 14.80 52.90
N VAL A 911 4.82 15.94 52.48
CA VAL A 911 4.53 17.24 53.13
C VAL A 911 3.08 17.69 52.89
N GLN A 912 2.46 17.29 51.77
CA GLN A 912 1.06 17.61 51.49
C GLN A 912 0.08 16.74 52.29
N LYS A 913 0.37 15.44 52.46
CA LYS A 913 -0.56 14.46 53.04
C LYS A 913 -0.35 14.16 54.52
N VAL A 914 0.81 14.48 55.09
CA VAL A 914 1.16 14.18 56.49
C VAL A 914 1.34 15.48 57.27
N ASP A 915 0.91 15.49 58.53
CA ASP A 915 1.09 16.64 59.42
C ASP A 915 2.59 16.94 59.62
N ASN A 916 2.97 18.19 59.34
CA ASN A 916 4.35 18.68 59.41
C ASN A 916 5.06 18.43 60.75
N LYS A 917 4.32 18.23 61.85
CA LYS A 917 4.91 17.90 63.16
C LYS A 917 5.69 16.57 63.19
N PHE A 918 5.42 15.66 62.25
CA PHE A 918 6.10 14.36 62.16
C PHE A 918 7.45 14.43 61.45
N PHE A 919 7.78 15.57 60.83
CA PHE A 919 9.01 15.74 60.07
C PHE A 919 10.06 16.54 60.85
N ASN A 920 11.29 16.04 60.83
CA ASN A 920 12.46 16.84 61.14
C ASN A 920 12.99 17.48 59.85
N PHE A 921 12.44 18.63 59.48
CA PHE A 921 12.83 19.35 58.26
C PHE A 921 14.30 19.79 58.26
N GLU A 922 14.92 20.04 59.43
CA GLU A 922 16.35 20.37 59.50
C GLU A 922 17.20 19.18 59.03
N ASN A 923 16.88 17.98 59.53
CA ASN A 923 17.56 16.76 59.10
C ASN A 923 17.28 16.46 57.62
N ALA A 924 16.02 16.57 57.18
CA ALA A 924 15.63 16.36 55.78
C ALA A 924 16.42 17.24 54.80
N ILE A 925 16.63 18.52 55.14
CA ILE A 925 17.42 19.41 54.27
C ILE A 925 18.91 19.09 54.34
N LYS A 926 19.45 18.70 55.51
CA LYS A 926 20.85 18.24 55.62
C LYS A 926 21.09 17.04 54.71
N GLU A 927 20.21 16.06 54.74
CA GLU A 927 20.27 14.87 53.88
C GLU A 927 20.14 15.23 52.40
N ALA A 928 19.16 16.05 52.02
CA ALA A 928 19.00 16.55 50.66
C ALA A 928 20.22 17.36 50.16
N CYS A 929 20.95 18.03 51.06
CA CYS A 929 22.18 18.74 50.71
C CYS A 929 23.39 17.81 50.56
N GLN A 930 23.39 16.65 51.22
CA GLN A 930 24.44 15.64 51.09
C GLN A 930 24.28 14.80 49.82
N SER A 931 23.06 14.61 49.32
CA SER A 931 22.79 13.68 48.23
C SER A 931 23.27 14.11 46.84
N HIS A 932 23.75 15.34 46.62
CA HIS A 932 24.18 15.88 45.31
C HIS A 932 23.12 15.87 44.18
N LEU A 933 21.93 15.29 44.39
CA LEU A 933 21.05 14.85 43.31
C LEU A 933 20.01 15.91 42.86
N ASN A 934 19.57 16.84 43.72
CA ASN A 934 18.42 17.69 43.36
C ASN A 934 18.38 19.09 44.03
N GLU A 935 18.68 20.16 43.27
CA GLU A 935 18.57 21.57 43.74
C GLU A 935 17.11 21.97 44.04
N ASN A 936 16.14 21.43 43.30
CA ASN A 936 14.72 21.76 43.46
C ASN A 936 14.13 21.19 44.75
N LEU A 937 14.53 19.96 45.12
CA LEU A 937 14.14 19.34 46.39
C LEU A 937 14.49 20.25 47.59
N VAL A 938 15.70 20.79 47.62
CA VAL A 938 16.11 21.71 48.69
C VAL A 938 15.24 22.97 48.66
N LEU A 939 14.95 23.54 47.49
CA LEU A 939 14.07 24.71 47.38
C LEU A 939 12.64 24.44 47.88
N ILE A 940 12.11 23.22 47.70
CA ILE A 940 10.80 22.80 48.22
C ILE A 940 10.83 22.79 49.74
N LEU A 941 11.81 22.12 50.35
CA LEU A 941 11.93 22.01 51.80
C LEU A 941 12.19 23.37 52.48
N LEU A 942 12.92 24.29 51.83
CA LEU A 942 13.17 25.64 52.33
C LEU A 942 11.88 26.48 52.53
N LYS A 943 10.74 26.09 51.92
CA LYS A 943 9.45 26.77 52.13
C LYS A 943 8.86 26.51 53.52
N TYR A 944 9.25 25.43 54.18
CA TYR A 944 8.69 24.97 55.44
C TYR A 944 9.55 25.36 56.66
N ILE A 945 10.57 26.19 56.45
CA ILE A 945 11.42 26.74 57.51
C ILE A 945 10.73 27.94 58.16
N ASN A 946 10.59 27.90 59.48
CA ASN A 946 9.96 28.97 60.26
C ASN A 946 10.77 29.44 61.49
N ASN A 947 12.05 29.05 61.70
CA ASN A 947 12.77 29.49 62.92
C ASN A 947 14.31 29.52 62.86
N SER A 948 14.87 30.36 63.73
CA SER A 948 16.22 30.96 63.73
C SER A 948 17.36 30.18 64.38
N THR A 949 17.29 28.84 64.39
CA THR A 949 18.27 27.99 65.11
C THR A 949 19.04 27.04 64.20
N TRP A 950 18.92 27.17 62.88
CA TRP A 950 19.43 26.19 61.92
C TRP A 950 20.83 26.59 61.43
N ASP A 951 21.66 25.60 61.08
CA ASP A 951 23.01 25.80 60.54
C ASP A 951 22.98 26.31 59.08
N ILE A 952 22.48 27.54 58.89
CA ILE A 952 22.38 28.20 57.59
C ILE A 952 23.77 28.31 56.92
N GLU A 953 24.83 28.50 57.71
CA GLU A 953 26.20 28.63 57.22
C GLU A 953 26.75 27.31 56.66
N GLY A 954 26.56 26.19 57.37
CA GLY A 954 26.89 24.85 56.89
C GLY A 954 26.10 24.47 55.63
N MET A 955 24.81 24.80 55.57
CA MET A 955 23.98 24.60 54.38
C MET A 955 24.44 25.45 53.18
N CYS A 956 24.81 26.72 53.40
CA CYS A 956 25.38 27.59 52.37
C CYS A 956 26.75 27.07 51.87
N LYS A 957 27.55 26.46 52.75
CA LYS A 957 28.80 25.81 52.35
C LYS A 957 28.51 24.62 51.43
N LYS A 958 27.58 23.73 51.82
CA LYS A 958 27.23 22.55 51.01
C LYS A 958 26.59 22.91 49.67
N ALA A 959 25.70 23.90 49.63
CA ALA A 959 25.12 24.42 48.39
C ALA A 959 26.19 25.00 47.43
N ARG A 960 27.27 25.61 47.96
CA ARG A 960 28.41 26.06 47.16
C ARG A 960 29.25 24.89 46.63
N GLU A 961 29.52 23.90 47.47
CA GLU A 961 30.22 22.66 47.06
C GLU A 961 29.47 21.96 45.91
N ASN A 962 28.13 21.96 45.94
CA ASN A 962 27.28 21.35 44.91
C ASN A 962 26.98 22.27 43.70
N GLY A 963 27.43 23.53 43.70
CA GLY A 963 27.16 24.49 42.61
C GLY A 963 25.73 25.05 42.55
N TRP A 964 24.91 24.84 43.59
CA TRP A 964 23.51 25.24 43.67
C TRP A 964 23.32 26.73 43.99
N ARG A 965 23.43 27.57 42.94
CA ARG A 965 23.39 29.03 43.07
C ARG A 965 22.06 29.54 43.58
N LYS A 966 20.92 28.93 43.22
CA LYS A 966 19.59 29.39 43.65
C LYS A 966 19.38 29.09 45.12
N VAL A 967 19.71 27.86 45.56
CA VAL A 967 19.65 27.45 46.97
C VAL A 967 20.54 28.35 47.84
N ASN A 968 21.81 28.55 47.45
CA ASN A 968 22.74 29.43 48.17
C ASN A 968 22.22 30.88 48.25
N SER A 969 21.62 31.40 47.17
CA SER A 969 21.03 32.75 47.18
C SER A 969 19.82 32.85 48.12
N ARG A 970 19.00 31.79 48.19
CA ARG A 970 17.80 31.75 49.04
C ARG A 970 18.17 31.62 50.51
N LEU A 971 19.09 30.72 50.85
CA LEU A 971 19.64 30.56 52.21
C LEU A 971 20.28 31.85 52.73
N LYS A 972 21.09 32.53 51.90
CA LYS A 972 21.66 33.84 52.27
C LYS A 972 20.58 34.87 52.57
N ARG A 973 19.53 34.98 51.74
CA ARG A 973 18.42 35.91 52.00
C ARG A 973 17.71 35.62 53.32
N MET A 974 17.64 34.35 53.73
CA MET A 974 17.05 33.97 55.02
C MET A 974 17.95 34.38 56.19
N SER A 975 19.28 34.25 56.08
CA SER A 975 20.21 34.72 57.14
C SER A 975 20.20 36.24 57.34
N TYR A 976 19.78 37.03 56.35
CA TYR A 976 19.66 38.49 56.47
C TYR A 976 18.34 38.95 57.09
N ASN A 977 17.30 38.11 57.08
CA ASN A 977 16.00 38.46 57.66
C ASN A 977 15.90 38.17 59.17
N GLU A 978 16.94 37.60 59.79
CA GLU A 978 17.01 37.30 61.23
C GLU A 978 17.92 38.25 62.04
N ASN A 979 18.55 39.24 61.40
CA ASN A 979 19.36 40.29 62.07
C ASN A 979 18.60 41.62 62.18
#